data_AF-A0A168L1E4-F1
#
_entry.id   AF-A0A168L1E4-F1
#
_cell.length_a   1.000
_cell.length_b   1.000
_cell.length_c   1.000
_cell.angle_alpha   90.00
_cell.angle_beta   90.00
_cell.angle_gamma   90.00
#
_symmetry.space_group_name_H-M   'P 1'
#
loop_
_entity.id
_entity.type
_entity.pdbx_description
1 polymer ?
#
loop_
_entity_poly.entity_id
_entity_poly.type
_entity_poly.pdbx_seq_one_letter_code
_entity_poly.pdbx_strand_id
1 'polypeptide(L)'
;MIEHPFAFCLTAKKRKAPEPNQSPIQSLNITPPPPPPPPLGKSKSATTYSKPSSPSETESAQQAMEQCPFKSAAKNIKVTTLLGSFKRHSLADKIEVRVMAETQPLAPSEAQLKSTRHQLGTLLDAILNTKRFETGFQVAYELCQSICLYGESGNLYNDLHSILDKHILHEKDIIMAAIDQDDFLDALDSHWSTFCDQLVSIRNVFMELERRYIMHETPYGSIIDLGKQMFKRIVMELPQVQSKTIQSLLLLIQSDRDGIQVDLIRARSVTRMMLDLSLYAVAFEPSFMEATITYYGNESTKKLHELQMPDYILHANERVRQESELRIDAYLDHTTKASLAQAVIDQLVYSKVDTILGRGFDKMMDQDDRVPLKILYNFLLHHDRIVDLRVSFANYIKKHGLELIQDPANDPQMVPVLLQYKKKLDTTLKHSFDNNSSFSNTLKESFESFVNSRNGKPAEMLAKFIDTKMRSGNKVKSRNVARKQHQEEKLEETLDGVLVLFRYLQGKDVFEAFHRRFLSKRLLLNRSVSNDMEKYLLSKIKTECGPDFTRNLENMFKDMEISADLNTLFMARIQRIRHNRQIAYQHQRPGSNCMAHLLHNRYRVTIQCRKLTWRNSMGSCVLKANFPKGRKEVSVSLFQAIVLMLFNDTTEPTLAYSRIANETNLDEDELKRVLQSLSCGKHKLLIKTPQNSTITPFDSFKYNDAFSAPVNRIKINSIQQEQTAATKETNETHTKVLVDRQYQLEAAIVRIMKSKKHMSHMALVNELFVQLKFPIEAPDIKKRIESLIDRDYLSRDGSDSALYHYQS
;
A
#
# COMPACT_ATOMS: atom_id res chain seq x y z
N MET A 1 -30.36 19.40 54.28
CA MET A 1 -29.03 20.06 54.23
C MET A 1 -28.25 19.47 53.06
N ILE A 2 -27.85 20.31 52.10
CA ILE A 2 -27.03 19.92 50.94
C ILE A 2 -25.57 19.93 51.38
N GLU A 3 -24.95 18.75 51.49
CA GLU A 3 -23.61 18.59 52.08
C GLU A 3 -22.50 18.24 51.07
N HIS A 4 -22.75 18.34 49.76
CA HIS A 4 -21.71 18.14 48.75
C HIS A 4 -21.69 19.26 47.70
N PRO A 5 -20.49 19.59 47.16
CA PRO A 5 -20.29 20.76 46.34
C PRO A 5 -21.10 20.63 45.06
N PHE A 6 -21.90 21.65 44.76
CA PHE A 6 -22.44 21.83 43.43
C PHE A 6 -21.27 21.92 42.45
N ALA A 7 -21.24 21.01 41.47
CA ALA A 7 -20.38 21.16 40.30
C ALA A 7 -20.97 22.31 39.45
N PHE A 8 -20.53 23.53 39.73
CA PHE A 8 -21.02 24.72 39.04
C PHE A 8 -20.32 24.88 37.70
N CYS A 9 -21.09 24.92 36.62
CA CYS A 9 -20.59 25.24 35.29
C CYS A 9 -20.36 26.76 35.19
N LEU A 10 -19.10 27.18 35.32
CA LEU A 10 -18.69 28.58 35.21
C LEU A 10 -18.31 28.83 33.73
N THR A 11 -19.11 29.59 32.99
CA THR A 11 -18.66 30.15 31.70
C THR A 11 -18.47 31.64 31.88
N ALA A 12 -17.24 32.10 31.64
CA ALA A 12 -16.85 33.49 31.83
C ALA A 12 -16.60 34.12 30.45
N LYS A 13 -17.55 34.91 29.94
CA LYS A 13 -17.36 35.69 28.70
C LYS A 13 -16.72 37.04 29.01
N LYS A 14 -15.74 37.45 28.20
CA LYS A 14 -15.19 38.81 28.16
C LYS A 14 -16.28 39.80 27.72
N ARG A 15 -16.32 41.01 28.28
CA ARG A 15 -17.22 42.09 27.82
C ARG A 15 -17.01 42.32 26.32
N LYS A 16 -18.10 42.36 25.55
CA LYS A 16 -18.12 42.86 24.17
C LYS A 16 -17.88 44.38 24.25
N ALA A 17 -16.93 44.90 23.47
CA ALA A 17 -16.67 46.34 23.44
C ALA A 17 -17.92 47.09 22.90
N PRO A 18 -18.25 48.27 23.44
CA PRO A 18 -19.26 49.13 22.82
C PRO A 18 -18.74 49.65 21.46
N GLU A 19 -19.65 49.80 20.51
CA GLU A 19 -19.37 50.35 19.17
C GLU A 19 -18.75 51.75 19.27
N PRO A 20 -17.76 52.10 18.42
CA PRO A 20 -17.11 53.39 18.50
C PRO A 20 -17.97 54.47 17.84
N ASN A 21 -18.46 55.40 18.67
CA ASN A 21 -18.94 56.70 18.21
C ASN A 21 -17.79 57.52 17.63
N GLN A 22 -18.10 58.19 16.51
CA GLN A 22 -17.22 59.05 15.74
C GLN A 22 -16.74 60.28 16.52
N SER A 23 -15.59 60.78 16.05
CA SER A 23 -15.04 62.15 16.12
C SER A 23 -13.71 62.30 16.89
N PRO A 24 -12.85 63.19 16.38
CA PRO A 24 -11.41 62.95 16.25
C PRO A 24 -10.62 63.64 17.36
N ILE A 25 -9.37 63.22 17.61
CA ILE A 25 -8.26 64.14 17.92
C ILE A 25 -6.92 63.39 18.11
N GLN A 26 -5.92 63.95 17.42
CA GLN A 26 -4.46 64.01 17.64
C GLN A 26 -3.60 62.74 17.67
N SER A 27 -2.93 62.57 16.53
CA SER A 27 -1.67 61.86 16.30
C SER A 27 -0.58 62.23 17.30
N LEU A 28 -0.11 61.25 18.06
CA LEU A 28 1.23 61.25 18.66
C LEU A 28 2.16 60.41 17.78
N ASN A 29 3.06 61.11 17.09
CA ASN A 29 4.16 60.53 16.32
C ASN A 29 5.11 59.78 17.26
N ILE A 30 5.23 58.47 17.07
CA ILE A 30 6.35 57.67 17.59
C ILE A 30 7.11 57.14 16.38
N THR A 31 8.28 57.72 16.14
CA THR A 31 9.27 57.31 15.13
C THR A 31 9.80 55.90 15.42
N PRO A 32 9.89 55.00 14.42
CA PRO A 32 10.54 53.71 14.58
C PRO A 32 12.07 53.83 14.59
N PRO A 33 12.80 52.98 15.33
CA PRO A 33 14.27 53.00 15.37
C PRO A 33 14.89 52.42 14.08
N PRO A 34 16.10 52.88 13.69
CA PRO A 34 16.72 52.51 12.42
C PRO A 34 17.37 51.10 12.44
N PRO A 35 17.51 50.45 11.28
CA PRO A 35 18.18 49.15 11.15
C PRO A 35 19.72 49.29 11.19
N PRO A 36 20.46 48.28 11.67
CA PRO A 36 21.93 48.33 11.70
C PRO A 36 22.57 48.06 10.30
N PRO A 37 23.75 48.64 10.02
CA PRO A 37 24.41 48.61 8.72
C PRO A 37 25.26 47.33 8.48
N PRO A 38 25.64 47.05 7.22
CA PRO A 38 26.37 45.82 6.84
C PRO A 38 27.89 45.98 7.01
N PRO A 39 28.67 44.90 7.21
CA PRO A 39 30.12 44.97 7.08
C PRO A 39 30.57 44.53 5.67
N LEU A 40 31.32 45.43 5.01
CA LEU A 40 32.12 45.20 3.81
C LEU A 40 33.60 45.05 4.20
N GLY A 41 34.19 43.90 3.86
CA GLY A 41 35.50 43.73 3.20
C GLY A 41 36.82 44.17 3.86
N LYS A 42 37.77 43.20 3.96
CA LYS A 42 39.22 43.21 3.59
C LYS A 42 39.86 41.94 4.21
N SER A 43 40.22 40.89 3.47
CA SER A 43 41.33 40.65 2.53
C SER A 43 42.75 40.54 3.12
N LYS A 44 43.29 39.30 3.04
CA LYS A 44 44.70 38.84 2.88
C LYS A 44 45.48 38.50 4.18
N SER A 45 46.25 37.41 4.31
CA SER A 45 46.95 36.54 3.34
C SER A 45 47.47 35.22 3.96
N ALA A 46 47.68 34.21 3.09
CA ALA A 46 48.64 33.07 3.11
C ALA A 46 48.48 32.00 4.23
N THR A 47 48.45 30.69 3.96
CA THR A 47 49.42 29.87 3.19
C THR A 47 48.78 28.60 2.55
N THR A 48 49.19 28.31 1.30
CA THR A 48 49.49 26.98 0.65
C THR A 48 48.63 25.75 1.01
N TYR A 49 47.93 25.04 0.11
CA TYR A 49 48.39 24.36 -1.12
C TYR A 49 47.18 24.04 -2.03
N SER A 50 47.45 23.76 -3.31
CA SER A 50 46.64 23.05 -4.34
C SER A 50 45.97 23.86 -5.46
N LYS A 51 46.43 23.59 -6.69
CA LYS A 51 45.74 23.62 -8.01
C LYS A 51 46.80 23.42 -9.15
N PRO A 52 46.46 23.15 -10.44
CA PRO A 52 45.12 23.16 -11.06
C PRO A 52 44.78 22.07 -12.15
N SER A 53 43.46 21.90 -12.35
CA SER A 53 42.64 21.82 -13.60
C SER A 53 43.02 20.95 -14.83
N SER A 54 42.22 19.89 -15.09
CA SER A 54 41.11 19.74 -16.09
C SER A 54 41.24 20.37 -17.51
N PRO A 55 40.56 19.87 -18.59
CA PRO A 55 39.19 19.32 -18.56
C PRO A 55 38.77 18.22 -19.59
N SER A 56 37.46 17.90 -19.48
CA SER A 56 36.48 17.36 -20.45
C SER A 56 36.51 15.89 -20.86
N GLU A 57 35.42 15.16 -20.56
CA GLU A 57 34.47 14.66 -21.58
C GLU A 57 33.25 13.97 -20.94
N THR A 58 32.14 14.00 -21.65
CA THR A 58 30.77 13.57 -21.28
C THR A 58 30.23 12.55 -22.29
N GLU A 59 29.41 11.63 -21.78
CA GLU A 59 28.24 10.96 -22.40
C GLU A 59 28.41 9.83 -23.46
N SER A 60 28.15 8.60 -22.97
CA SER A 60 27.19 7.56 -23.43
C SER A 60 26.75 7.43 -24.91
N ALA A 61 26.87 6.22 -25.47
CA ALA A 61 25.79 5.37 -25.98
C ALA A 61 26.31 4.02 -26.57
N GLN A 62 25.44 3.02 -26.62
CA GLN A 62 25.65 1.58 -26.93
C GLN A 62 25.83 1.29 -28.44
N GLN A 63 26.56 0.21 -28.79
CA GLN A 63 26.11 -0.96 -29.59
C GLN A 63 27.25 -1.75 -30.28
N ALA A 64 27.09 -3.08 -30.23
CA ALA A 64 27.38 -4.11 -31.25
C ALA A 64 28.77 -4.27 -31.92
N MET A 65 29.34 -5.46 -31.64
CA MET A 65 29.89 -6.44 -32.58
C MET A 65 29.92 -6.08 -34.07
N GLU A 66 31.10 -6.05 -34.68
CA GLU A 66 31.55 -7.06 -35.66
C GLU A 66 33.01 -6.83 -36.11
N GLN A 67 33.66 -7.93 -36.51
CA GLN A 67 34.84 -8.01 -37.39
C GLN A 67 36.25 -7.81 -36.79
N CYS A 68 36.86 -8.95 -36.46
CA CYS A 68 38.31 -9.16 -36.50
C CYS A 68 38.78 -9.41 -37.94
N PRO A 69 39.82 -8.72 -38.43
CA PRO A 69 40.70 -9.24 -39.46
C PRO A 69 42.06 -9.61 -38.86
N PHE A 70 42.40 -10.90 -38.95
CA PHE A 70 43.76 -11.40 -38.76
C PHE A 70 44.67 -10.81 -39.86
N LYS A 71 45.69 -10.04 -39.47
CA LYS A 71 46.95 -9.95 -40.23
C LYS A 71 48.17 -9.94 -39.31
N SER A 72 48.98 -10.97 -39.52
CA SER A 72 50.40 -11.17 -39.23
C SER A 72 51.20 -10.06 -38.54
N ALA A 73 51.86 -10.42 -37.43
CA ALA A 73 53.28 -10.13 -37.22
C ALA A 73 53.79 -10.85 -35.94
N ALA A 74 54.13 -12.14 -36.06
CA ALA A 74 54.91 -12.81 -35.02
C ALA A 74 56.36 -12.28 -35.08
N LYS A 75 56.68 -11.34 -34.19
CA LYS A 75 58.05 -11.00 -33.80
C LYS A 75 58.43 -11.81 -32.56
N ASN A 76 59.58 -12.47 -32.69
CA ASN A 76 60.29 -13.26 -31.70
C ASN A 76 60.27 -12.68 -30.27
N ILE A 77 59.79 -13.46 -29.31
CA ILE A 77 60.11 -13.31 -27.89
C ILE A 77 60.93 -14.54 -27.46
N LYS A 78 62.19 -14.29 -27.11
CA LYS A 78 63.09 -15.26 -26.49
C LYS A 78 62.72 -15.42 -25.02
N VAL A 79 62.45 -16.66 -24.61
CA VAL A 79 62.49 -17.05 -23.19
C VAL A 79 63.95 -17.18 -22.78
N THR A 80 64.30 -16.44 -21.75
CA THR A 80 65.61 -16.42 -21.09
C THR A 80 65.67 -17.59 -20.12
N THR A 81 66.52 -18.59 -20.37
CA THR A 81 66.95 -19.56 -19.35
C THR A 81 68.40 -19.26 -18.96
N LEU A 82 68.61 -19.21 -17.65
CA LEU A 82 69.87 -18.93 -16.95
C LEU A 82 70.95 -19.96 -17.29
N LEU A 83 71.74 -19.71 -18.33
CA LEU A 83 73.10 -20.22 -18.44
C LEU A 83 74.00 -19.12 -19.01
N GLY A 84 75.06 -18.84 -18.27
CA GLY A 84 76.02 -17.78 -18.52
C GLY A 84 76.66 -17.84 -19.90
N SER A 85 77.05 -16.66 -20.37
CA SER A 85 77.66 -16.40 -21.67
C SER A 85 78.91 -17.24 -21.93
N PHE A 86 78.82 -18.17 -22.86
CA PHE A 86 79.98 -18.64 -23.63
C PHE A 86 79.86 -18.12 -25.06
N LYS A 87 80.80 -17.25 -25.44
CA LYS A 87 81.03 -16.82 -26.82
C LYS A 87 81.34 -18.07 -27.66
N ARG A 88 80.39 -18.54 -28.47
CA ARG A 88 80.69 -19.48 -29.56
C ARG A 88 81.16 -18.67 -30.75
N HIS A 89 82.46 -18.78 -31.02
CA HIS A 89 83.00 -18.57 -32.35
C HIS A 89 82.15 -19.35 -33.36
N SER A 90 81.87 -18.68 -34.48
CA SER A 90 81.29 -19.28 -35.69
C SER A 90 82.20 -20.42 -36.17
N LEU A 91 81.96 -21.64 -35.69
CA LEU A 91 82.35 -22.85 -36.39
C LEU A 91 81.45 -22.97 -37.60
N ALA A 92 82.03 -22.73 -38.77
CA ALA A 92 81.50 -23.22 -40.03
C ALA A 92 81.75 -24.73 -40.10
N ASP A 93 81.14 -25.50 -39.20
CA ASP A 93 81.11 -26.96 -39.29
C ASP A 93 79.68 -27.37 -39.65
N LYS A 94 79.43 -27.54 -40.96
CA LYS A 94 78.35 -28.42 -41.39
C LYS A 94 78.65 -29.78 -40.77
N ILE A 95 77.74 -30.30 -39.94
CA ILE A 95 77.77 -31.71 -39.58
C ILE A 95 77.38 -32.47 -40.86
N GLU A 96 78.39 -32.91 -41.62
CA GLU A 96 78.20 -33.92 -42.65
C GLU A 96 78.14 -35.28 -41.94
N VAL A 97 76.95 -35.89 -41.95
CA VAL A 97 76.79 -37.29 -41.55
C VAL A 97 77.55 -38.14 -42.57
N ARG A 98 78.68 -38.71 -42.18
CA ARG A 98 79.46 -39.63 -43.03
C ARG A 98 78.67 -40.93 -43.15
N VAL A 99 78.07 -41.12 -44.32
CA VAL A 99 77.29 -42.31 -44.70
C VAL A 99 78.14 -43.58 -44.52
N MET A 100 77.81 -44.39 -43.51
CA MET A 100 78.18 -45.80 -43.50
C MET A 100 77.05 -46.56 -44.19
N ALA A 101 77.30 -47.01 -45.42
CA ALA A 101 76.38 -47.76 -46.28
C ALA A 101 74.96 -47.16 -46.38
N GLU A 102 74.76 -46.26 -47.35
CA GLU A 102 73.43 -45.85 -47.82
C GLU A 102 72.75 -47.05 -48.50
N THR A 103 72.08 -47.91 -47.73
CA THR A 103 70.68 -48.15 -48.06
C THR A 103 69.98 -46.82 -47.84
N GLN A 104 69.74 -46.06 -48.91
CA GLN A 104 68.77 -44.95 -48.84
C GLN A 104 67.53 -45.50 -48.10
N PRO A 105 66.99 -44.83 -47.06
CA PRO A 105 65.60 -45.08 -46.75
C PRO A 105 64.87 -44.60 -48.00
N LEU A 106 64.48 -45.54 -48.87
CA LEU A 106 63.67 -45.21 -50.02
C LEU A 106 62.50 -44.40 -49.46
N ALA A 107 62.35 -43.15 -49.92
CA ALA A 107 61.06 -42.51 -49.82
C ALA A 107 60.05 -43.56 -50.31
N PRO A 108 59.01 -43.87 -49.53
CA PRO A 108 58.10 -44.96 -49.88
C PRO A 108 57.63 -44.72 -51.32
N SER A 109 57.71 -45.76 -52.15
CA SER A 109 57.28 -45.68 -53.54
C SER A 109 55.86 -45.10 -53.58
N GLU A 110 55.53 -44.32 -54.61
CA GLU A 110 54.16 -43.81 -54.81
C GLU A 110 53.13 -44.95 -54.76
N ALA A 111 53.53 -46.17 -55.14
CA ALA A 111 52.73 -47.39 -55.01
C ALA A 111 52.52 -47.84 -53.54
N GLN A 112 53.52 -47.68 -52.67
CA GLN A 112 53.40 -47.96 -51.23
C GLN A 112 52.50 -46.94 -50.54
N LEU A 113 52.65 -45.64 -50.85
CA LEU A 113 51.76 -44.60 -50.34
C LEU A 113 50.31 -44.78 -50.83
N LYS A 114 50.10 -45.21 -52.08
CA LYS A 114 48.77 -45.60 -52.60
C LYS A 114 48.22 -46.84 -51.90
N SER A 115 49.05 -47.85 -51.64
CA SER A 115 48.65 -49.05 -50.90
C SER A 115 48.24 -48.75 -49.47
N THR A 116 48.98 -47.89 -48.77
CA THR A 116 48.65 -47.47 -47.39
C THR A 116 47.39 -46.60 -47.35
N ARG A 117 47.19 -45.69 -48.32
CA ARG A 117 45.93 -44.96 -48.48
C ARG A 117 44.75 -45.88 -48.73
N HIS A 118 44.92 -46.91 -49.57
CA HIS A 118 43.87 -47.90 -49.82
C HIS A 118 43.54 -48.69 -48.55
N GLN A 119 44.53 -49.10 -47.75
CA GLN A 119 44.31 -49.74 -46.45
C GLN A 119 43.54 -48.84 -45.47
N LEU A 120 43.89 -47.56 -45.39
CA LEU A 120 43.14 -46.58 -44.58
C LEU A 120 41.72 -46.33 -45.12
N GLY A 121 41.53 -46.33 -46.44
CA GLY A 121 40.21 -46.26 -47.07
C GLY A 121 39.33 -47.48 -46.75
N THR A 122 39.90 -48.69 -46.81
CA THR A 122 39.18 -49.91 -46.42
C THR A 122 38.83 -49.96 -44.93
N LEU A 123 39.67 -49.37 -44.07
CA LEU A 123 39.37 -49.19 -42.65
C LEU A 123 38.21 -48.21 -42.45
N LEU A 124 38.23 -47.07 -43.16
CA LEU A 124 37.15 -46.08 -43.11
C LEU A 124 35.81 -46.70 -43.53
N ASP A 125 35.79 -47.43 -44.64
CA ASP A 125 34.59 -48.16 -45.09
C ASP A 125 34.15 -49.22 -44.08
N ALA A 126 35.09 -49.89 -43.38
CA ALA A 126 34.76 -50.85 -42.34
C ALA A 126 34.15 -50.18 -41.09
N ILE A 127 34.67 -49.02 -40.67
CA ILE A 127 34.13 -48.24 -39.56
C ILE A 127 32.72 -47.73 -39.87
N LEU A 128 32.53 -47.14 -41.06
CA LEU A 128 31.25 -46.56 -41.49
C LEU A 128 30.15 -47.63 -41.74
N ASN A 129 30.53 -48.86 -42.09
CA ASN A 129 29.59 -49.97 -42.23
C ASN A 129 29.50 -50.86 -40.97
N THR A 130 30.10 -50.45 -39.85
CA THR A 130 30.10 -51.19 -38.57
C THR A 130 30.59 -52.64 -38.72
N LYS A 131 31.59 -52.88 -39.60
CA LYS A 131 32.20 -54.20 -39.86
C LYS A 131 33.44 -54.40 -38.99
N ARG A 132 33.74 -55.66 -38.64
CA ARG A 132 35.00 -56.01 -37.95
C ARG A 132 36.19 -55.81 -38.89
N PHE A 133 37.24 -55.17 -38.38
CA PHE A 133 38.47 -54.91 -39.12
C PHE A 133 39.67 -55.61 -38.48
N GLU A 134 40.59 -56.11 -39.30
CA GLU A 134 41.68 -57.00 -38.87
C GLU A 134 42.93 -56.27 -38.34
N THR A 135 43.20 -55.03 -38.76
CA THR A 135 44.35 -54.27 -38.24
C THR A 135 43.94 -53.40 -37.05
N GLY A 136 44.77 -53.39 -35.99
CA GLY A 136 44.50 -52.60 -34.79
C GLY A 136 44.49 -51.08 -35.04
N PHE A 137 43.66 -50.35 -34.30
CA PHE A 137 43.55 -48.88 -34.38
C PHE A 137 44.90 -48.15 -34.22
N GLN A 138 45.83 -48.71 -33.45
CA GLN A 138 47.19 -48.19 -33.28
C GLN A 138 47.99 -48.23 -34.58
N VAL A 139 47.92 -49.35 -35.31
CA VAL A 139 48.61 -49.50 -36.60
C VAL A 139 48.04 -48.51 -37.61
N ALA A 140 46.72 -48.35 -37.65
CA ALA A 140 46.06 -47.39 -38.52
C ALA A 140 46.46 -45.92 -38.22
N TYR A 141 46.58 -45.57 -36.94
CA TYR A 141 47.07 -44.26 -36.53
C TYR A 141 48.53 -44.01 -36.97
N GLU A 142 49.42 -45.00 -36.81
CA GLU A 142 50.82 -44.92 -37.25
C GLU A 142 50.93 -44.80 -38.78
N LEU A 143 50.08 -45.51 -39.52
CA LEU A 143 49.99 -45.39 -40.98
C LEU A 143 49.52 -43.99 -41.39
N CYS A 144 48.50 -43.44 -40.73
CA CYS A 144 48.05 -42.06 -40.96
C CYS A 144 49.17 -41.04 -40.63
N GLN A 145 49.89 -41.24 -39.53
CA GLN A 145 51.01 -40.39 -39.13
C GLN A 145 52.13 -40.42 -40.18
N SER A 146 52.46 -41.60 -40.70
CA SER A 146 53.48 -41.76 -41.74
C SER A 146 53.11 -40.98 -43.01
N ILE A 147 51.87 -41.10 -43.50
CA ILE A 147 51.39 -40.38 -44.69
C ILE A 147 51.42 -38.86 -44.47
N CYS A 148 51.03 -38.39 -43.30
CA CYS A 148 51.05 -36.97 -42.96
C CYS A 148 52.50 -36.42 -42.83
N LEU A 149 53.48 -37.25 -42.49
CA LEU A 149 54.90 -36.86 -42.47
C LEU A 149 55.50 -36.74 -43.88
N TYR A 150 55.00 -37.51 -44.86
CA TYR A 150 55.46 -37.48 -46.25
C TYR A 150 54.79 -36.40 -47.11
N GLY A 151 53.97 -35.52 -46.53
CA GLY A 151 53.37 -34.37 -47.22
C GLY A 151 52.14 -34.68 -48.09
N GLU A 152 51.59 -35.90 -48.03
CA GLU A 152 50.42 -36.35 -48.80
C GLU A 152 49.09 -36.12 -48.04
N SER A 153 49.05 -35.21 -47.07
CA SER A 153 47.88 -34.97 -46.23
C SER A 153 46.65 -34.47 -47.01
N GLY A 154 46.84 -33.68 -48.07
CA GLY A 154 45.74 -33.17 -48.89
C GLY A 154 45.01 -34.27 -49.69
N ASN A 155 45.76 -35.24 -50.22
CA ASN A 155 45.15 -36.37 -50.93
C ASN A 155 44.42 -37.32 -49.96
N LEU A 156 44.98 -37.53 -48.76
CA LEU A 156 44.31 -38.31 -47.71
C LEU A 156 43.01 -37.63 -47.23
N TYR A 157 43.01 -36.29 -47.13
CA TYR A 157 41.80 -35.53 -46.83
C TYR A 157 40.73 -35.67 -47.93
N ASN A 158 41.11 -35.59 -49.21
CA ASN A 158 40.18 -35.76 -50.32
C ASN A 158 39.56 -37.17 -50.35
N ASP A 159 40.37 -38.20 -50.05
CA ASP A 159 39.89 -39.59 -49.94
C ASP A 159 38.90 -39.73 -48.76
N LEU A 160 39.25 -39.21 -47.58
CA LEU A 160 38.38 -39.19 -46.40
C LEU A 160 37.06 -38.46 -46.70
N HIS A 161 37.13 -37.27 -47.29
CA HIS A 161 35.97 -36.46 -47.65
C HIS A 161 35.09 -37.19 -48.67
N SER A 162 35.65 -37.84 -49.69
CA SER A 162 34.87 -38.57 -50.70
C SER A 162 34.17 -39.80 -50.12
N ILE A 163 34.81 -40.52 -49.21
CA ILE A 163 34.21 -41.67 -48.53
C ILE A 163 33.07 -41.22 -47.60
N LEU A 164 33.29 -40.17 -46.80
CA LEU A 164 32.24 -39.58 -45.95
C LEU A 164 31.06 -39.07 -46.78
N ASP A 165 31.30 -38.40 -47.90
CA ASP A 165 30.25 -37.88 -48.79
C ASP A 165 29.37 -39.01 -49.35
N LYS A 166 29.98 -40.10 -49.84
CA LYS A 166 29.26 -41.29 -50.31
C LYS A 166 28.42 -41.94 -49.22
N HIS A 167 28.96 -42.04 -48.01
CA HIS A 167 28.26 -42.63 -46.89
C HIS A 167 27.05 -41.78 -46.46
N ILE A 168 27.23 -40.46 -46.30
CA ILE A 168 26.14 -39.56 -45.93
C ILE A 168 25.06 -39.51 -47.02
N LEU A 169 25.43 -39.60 -48.30
CA LEU A 169 24.45 -39.73 -49.39
C LEU A 169 23.63 -41.02 -49.28
N HIS A 170 24.24 -42.13 -48.87
CA HIS A 170 23.53 -43.38 -48.63
C HIS A 170 22.58 -43.27 -47.41
N GLU A 171 23.04 -42.70 -46.30
CA GLU A 171 22.21 -42.42 -45.13
C GLU A 171 21.03 -41.51 -45.47
N LYS A 172 21.27 -40.47 -46.28
CA LYS A 172 20.23 -39.55 -46.77
C LYS A 172 19.12 -40.31 -47.49
N ASP A 173 19.45 -41.23 -48.39
CA ASP A 173 18.44 -41.98 -49.15
C ASP A 173 17.62 -42.92 -48.24
N ILE A 174 18.24 -43.50 -47.19
CA ILE A 174 17.54 -44.30 -46.17
C ILE A 174 16.59 -43.43 -45.34
N ILE A 175 17.06 -42.29 -44.85
CA ILE A 175 16.26 -41.35 -44.06
C ILE A 175 15.08 -40.81 -44.89
N MET A 176 15.32 -40.51 -46.17
CA MET A 176 14.26 -40.07 -47.10
C MET A 176 13.19 -41.13 -47.31
N ALA A 177 13.56 -42.41 -47.38
CA ALA A 177 12.59 -43.51 -47.48
C ALA A 177 11.73 -43.68 -46.22
N ALA A 178 12.22 -43.23 -45.07
CA ALA A 178 11.52 -43.31 -43.78
C ALA A 178 10.62 -42.11 -43.47
N ILE A 179 10.56 -41.07 -44.33
CA ILE A 179 9.82 -39.81 -44.05
C ILE A 179 8.33 -40.03 -43.76
N ASP A 180 7.70 -40.96 -44.48
CA ASP A 180 6.27 -41.25 -44.36
C ASP A 180 5.94 -42.23 -43.22
N GLN A 181 6.96 -42.75 -42.53
CA GLN A 181 6.78 -43.69 -41.42
C GLN A 181 6.65 -42.93 -40.09
N ASP A 182 5.82 -43.46 -39.19
CA ASP A 182 5.64 -42.89 -37.84
C ASP A 182 6.94 -42.94 -37.02
N ASP A 183 7.82 -43.91 -37.32
CA ASP A 183 9.13 -44.11 -36.68
C ASP A 183 10.24 -43.23 -37.30
N PHE A 184 9.90 -42.22 -38.12
CA PHE A 184 10.88 -41.35 -38.78
C PHE A 184 11.89 -40.72 -37.81
N LEU A 185 11.44 -40.23 -36.65
CA LEU A 185 12.33 -39.64 -35.65
C LEU A 185 13.28 -40.67 -35.03
N ASP A 186 12.85 -41.93 -34.90
CA ASP A 186 13.70 -43.01 -34.40
C ASP A 186 14.77 -43.38 -35.42
N ALA A 187 14.38 -43.47 -36.69
CA ALA A 187 15.33 -43.67 -37.77
C ALA A 187 16.36 -42.53 -37.80
N LEU A 188 15.92 -41.27 -37.74
CA LEU A 188 16.82 -40.12 -37.78
C LEU A 188 17.79 -40.08 -36.58
N ASP A 189 17.28 -40.27 -35.36
CA ASP A 189 18.11 -40.24 -34.14
C ASP A 189 19.11 -41.40 -34.09
N SER A 190 18.70 -42.59 -34.53
CA SER A 190 19.57 -43.78 -34.58
C SER A 190 20.71 -43.61 -35.60
N HIS A 191 20.42 -43.10 -36.81
CA HIS A 191 21.44 -42.85 -37.82
C HIS A 191 22.38 -41.72 -37.39
N TRP A 192 21.86 -40.63 -36.83
CA TRP A 192 22.69 -39.53 -36.31
C TRP A 192 23.63 -39.98 -35.18
N SER A 193 23.11 -40.74 -34.22
CA SER A 193 23.91 -41.24 -33.09
C SER A 193 25.00 -42.20 -33.56
N THR A 194 24.66 -43.12 -34.47
CA THR A 194 25.61 -44.05 -35.08
C THR A 194 26.70 -43.29 -35.85
N PHE A 195 26.32 -42.30 -36.66
CA PHE A 195 27.25 -41.46 -37.39
C PHE A 195 28.19 -40.67 -36.46
N CYS A 196 27.68 -40.15 -35.34
CA CYS A 196 28.51 -39.48 -34.34
C CYS A 196 29.57 -40.41 -33.72
N ASP A 197 29.18 -41.63 -33.35
CA ASP A 197 30.10 -42.64 -32.80
C ASP A 197 31.17 -43.07 -33.83
N GLN A 198 30.76 -43.19 -35.09
CA GLN A 198 31.68 -43.43 -36.21
C GLN A 198 32.65 -42.27 -36.39
N LEU A 199 32.19 -41.01 -36.35
CA LEU A 199 33.06 -39.83 -36.44
C LEU A 199 34.09 -39.76 -35.31
N VAL A 200 33.72 -40.12 -34.08
CA VAL A 200 34.66 -40.20 -32.95
C VAL A 200 35.73 -41.25 -33.22
N SER A 201 35.33 -42.41 -33.74
CA SER A 201 36.24 -43.50 -34.10
C SER A 201 37.20 -43.10 -35.23
N ILE A 202 36.68 -42.41 -36.26
CA ILE A 202 37.47 -41.86 -37.37
C ILE A 202 38.45 -40.81 -36.84
N ARG A 203 38.00 -39.89 -36.00
CA ARG A 203 38.85 -38.86 -35.39
C ARG A 203 40.02 -39.47 -34.62
N ASN A 204 39.79 -40.55 -33.87
CA ASN A 204 40.85 -41.23 -33.13
C ASN A 204 41.95 -41.80 -34.05
N VAL A 205 41.58 -42.32 -35.22
CA VAL A 205 42.53 -42.84 -36.23
C VAL A 205 43.24 -41.71 -36.98
N PHE A 206 42.51 -40.67 -37.36
CA PHE A 206 42.98 -39.57 -38.22
C PHE A 206 43.41 -38.32 -37.43
N MET A 207 43.75 -38.46 -36.15
CA MET A 207 44.08 -37.33 -35.28
C MET A 207 45.30 -36.52 -35.76
N GLU A 208 46.30 -37.17 -36.39
CA GLU A 208 47.44 -36.45 -36.97
C GLU A 208 47.06 -35.68 -38.25
N LEU A 209 46.08 -36.15 -39.02
CA LEU A 209 45.51 -35.42 -40.14
C LEU A 209 44.72 -34.19 -39.65
N GLU A 210 43.95 -34.35 -38.56
CA GLU A 210 43.22 -33.25 -37.91
C GLU A 210 44.17 -32.11 -37.50
N ARG A 211 45.24 -32.45 -36.77
CA ARG A 211 46.21 -31.48 -36.23
C ARG A 211 47.02 -30.76 -37.31
N ARG A 212 47.45 -31.46 -38.36
CA ARG A 212 48.41 -30.91 -39.32
C ARG A 212 47.75 -30.26 -40.52
N TYR A 213 46.61 -30.77 -40.96
CA TYR A 213 45.96 -30.34 -42.19
C TYR A 213 44.62 -29.67 -41.93
N ILE A 214 43.68 -30.36 -41.27
CA ILE A 214 42.29 -29.87 -41.15
C ILE A 214 42.23 -28.55 -40.37
N MET A 215 42.93 -28.45 -39.24
CA MET A 215 42.97 -27.22 -38.43
C MET A 215 43.62 -26.01 -39.12
N HIS A 216 44.46 -26.22 -40.14
CA HIS A 216 45.27 -25.15 -40.74
C HIS A 216 44.89 -24.81 -42.18
N GLU A 217 44.49 -25.81 -42.97
CA GLU A 217 44.21 -25.67 -44.40
C GLU A 217 42.72 -25.73 -44.75
N THR A 218 41.85 -26.11 -43.81
CA THR A 218 40.39 -26.19 -44.05
C THR A 218 39.62 -25.21 -43.14
N PRO A 219 38.38 -24.83 -43.49
CA PRO A 219 37.57 -23.96 -42.64
C PRO A 219 37.01 -24.69 -41.40
N TYR A 220 37.26 -25.99 -41.24
CA TYR A 220 36.70 -26.82 -40.19
C TYR A 220 37.67 -26.93 -39.01
N GLY A 221 37.16 -26.81 -37.78
CA GLY A 221 37.98 -26.91 -36.56
C GLY A 221 38.40 -28.35 -36.21
N SER A 222 37.65 -29.34 -36.66
CA SER A 222 37.89 -30.76 -36.39
C SER A 222 37.25 -31.66 -37.46
N ILE A 223 37.62 -32.96 -37.47
CA ILE A 223 36.97 -33.97 -38.31
C ILE A 223 35.48 -34.10 -37.95
N ILE A 224 35.15 -33.92 -36.67
CA ILE A 224 33.77 -33.96 -36.20
C ILE A 224 32.99 -32.77 -36.79
N ASP A 225 33.55 -31.56 -36.78
CA ASP A 225 32.89 -30.38 -37.35
C ASP A 225 32.67 -30.53 -38.86
N LEU A 226 33.66 -31.11 -39.57
CA LEU A 226 33.52 -31.46 -40.98
C LEU A 226 32.34 -32.43 -41.19
N GLY A 227 32.32 -33.55 -40.47
CA GLY A 227 31.25 -34.55 -40.58
C GLY A 227 29.86 -33.98 -40.25
N LYS A 228 29.77 -33.18 -39.19
CA LYS A 228 28.53 -32.48 -38.79
C LYS A 228 28.06 -31.52 -39.88
N GLN A 229 28.95 -30.74 -40.49
CA GLN A 229 28.60 -29.79 -41.54
C GLN A 229 28.20 -30.49 -42.85
N MET A 230 28.81 -31.64 -43.17
CA MET A 230 28.39 -32.49 -44.28
C MET A 230 26.99 -33.08 -44.04
N PHE A 231 26.73 -33.62 -42.83
CA PHE A 231 25.42 -34.15 -42.46
C PHE A 231 24.35 -33.05 -42.49
N LYS A 232 24.67 -31.85 -41.99
CA LYS A 232 23.80 -30.66 -42.09
C LYS A 232 23.39 -30.40 -43.53
N ARG A 233 24.36 -30.27 -44.43
CA ARG A 233 24.15 -29.87 -45.83
C ARG A 233 23.41 -30.93 -46.64
N ILE A 234 23.75 -32.20 -46.44
CA ILE A 234 23.27 -33.30 -47.28
C ILE A 234 21.92 -33.82 -46.79
N VAL A 235 21.70 -33.90 -45.47
CA VAL A 235 20.51 -34.50 -44.87
C VAL A 235 19.55 -33.42 -44.34
N MET A 236 20.02 -32.54 -43.45
CA MET A 236 19.13 -31.67 -42.66
C MET A 236 18.74 -30.35 -43.34
N GLU A 237 19.49 -29.90 -44.36
CA GLU A 237 19.11 -28.75 -45.20
C GLU A 237 18.11 -29.14 -46.30
N LEU A 238 17.77 -30.42 -46.42
CA LEU A 238 16.66 -30.85 -47.28
C LEU A 238 15.32 -30.38 -46.69
N PRO A 239 14.51 -29.61 -47.44
CA PRO A 239 13.27 -29.03 -46.91
C PRO A 239 12.28 -30.08 -46.37
N GLN A 240 12.22 -31.25 -47.01
CA GLN A 240 11.30 -32.33 -46.62
C GLN A 240 11.68 -32.93 -45.26
N VAL A 241 12.96 -33.30 -45.09
CA VAL A 241 13.49 -33.84 -43.84
C VAL A 241 13.37 -32.79 -42.74
N GLN A 242 13.81 -31.55 -43.00
CA GLN A 242 13.76 -30.47 -42.01
C GLN A 242 12.34 -30.19 -41.52
N SER A 243 11.38 -30.02 -42.45
CA SER A 243 10.00 -29.71 -42.10
C SER A 243 9.34 -30.85 -41.33
N LYS A 244 9.56 -32.10 -41.76
CA LYS A 244 9.03 -33.29 -41.07
C LYS A 244 9.64 -33.44 -39.67
N THR A 245 10.95 -33.25 -39.51
CA THR A 245 11.62 -33.30 -38.20
C THR A 245 11.05 -32.26 -37.25
N ILE A 246 10.89 -31.02 -37.70
CA ILE A 246 10.30 -29.95 -36.89
C ILE A 246 8.85 -30.31 -36.53
N GLN A 247 8.02 -30.69 -37.50
CA GLN A 247 6.62 -31.05 -37.26
C GLN A 247 6.47 -32.20 -36.26
N SER A 248 7.24 -33.27 -36.44
CA SER A 248 7.20 -34.42 -35.53
C SER A 248 7.69 -34.05 -34.13
N LEU A 249 8.74 -33.23 -34.00
CA LEU A 249 9.22 -32.75 -32.71
C LEU A 249 8.17 -31.86 -32.01
N LEU A 250 7.49 -30.98 -32.76
CA LEU A 250 6.39 -30.16 -32.23
C LEU A 250 5.21 -31.00 -31.76
N LEU A 251 4.86 -32.07 -32.49
CA LEU A 251 3.81 -33.01 -32.09
C LEU A 251 4.15 -33.77 -30.80
N LEU A 252 5.41 -34.17 -30.62
CA LEU A 252 5.88 -34.78 -29.37
C LEU A 252 5.74 -33.80 -28.20
N ILE A 253 6.14 -32.54 -28.39
CA ILE A 253 6.01 -31.50 -27.35
C ILE A 253 4.54 -31.20 -27.03
N GLN A 254 3.68 -31.14 -28.05
CA GLN A 254 2.25 -30.95 -27.83
C GLN A 254 1.63 -32.11 -27.05
N SER A 255 2.00 -33.35 -27.38
CA SER A 255 1.53 -34.55 -26.67
C SER A 255 1.97 -34.55 -25.20
N ASP A 256 3.20 -34.08 -24.91
CA ASP A 256 3.69 -33.86 -23.54
C ASP A 256 2.90 -32.76 -22.81
N ARG A 257 2.48 -31.69 -23.51
CA ARG A 257 1.63 -30.62 -22.95
C ARG A 257 0.23 -31.11 -22.56
N ASP A 258 -0.31 -32.04 -23.34
CA ASP A 258 -1.59 -32.70 -23.10
C ASP A 258 -1.51 -33.78 -21.99
N GLY A 259 -0.30 -34.10 -21.51
CA GLY A 259 -0.07 -35.06 -20.43
C GLY A 259 -0.01 -36.52 -20.88
N ILE A 260 0.20 -36.75 -22.18
CA ILE A 260 0.45 -38.08 -22.74
C ILE A 260 1.91 -38.46 -22.42
N GLN A 261 2.19 -39.72 -22.08
CA GLN A 261 3.58 -40.17 -21.91
C GLN A 261 4.31 -40.16 -23.24
N VAL A 262 5.39 -39.39 -23.32
CA VAL A 262 6.23 -39.25 -24.51
C VAL A 262 7.67 -39.64 -24.16
N ASP A 263 8.41 -40.15 -25.13
CA ASP A 263 9.85 -40.42 -25.00
C ASP A 263 10.65 -39.09 -24.98
N LEU A 264 10.88 -38.58 -23.77
CA LEU A 264 11.63 -37.35 -23.53
C LEU A 264 13.12 -37.48 -23.89
N ILE A 265 13.67 -38.70 -23.90
CA ILE A 265 15.07 -38.95 -24.24
C ILE A 265 15.28 -38.64 -25.72
N ARG A 266 14.36 -39.10 -26.55
CA ARG A 266 14.36 -38.85 -27.99
C ARG A 266 14.20 -37.37 -28.32
N ALA A 267 13.26 -36.68 -27.67
CA ALA A 267 13.08 -35.24 -27.86
C ALA A 267 14.37 -34.47 -27.50
N ARG A 268 15.05 -34.85 -26.42
CA ARG A 268 16.35 -34.29 -26.03
C ARG A 268 17.44 -34.60 -27.05
N SER A 269 17.53 -35.83 -27.56
CA SER A 269 18.55 -36.24 -28.52
C SER A 269 18.43 -35.49 -29.84
N VAL A 270 17.22 -35.45 -30.42
CA VAL A 270 16.92 -34.73 -31.67
C VAL A 270 17.12 -33.22 -31.49
N THR A 271 16.74 -32.65 -30.35
CA THR A 271 16.99 -31.23 -30.07
C THR A 271 18.49 -30.93 -29.96
N ARG A 272 19.25 -31.82 -29.33
CA ARG A 272 20.71 -31.70 -29.23
C ARG A 272 21.38 -31.84 -30.60
N MET A 273 20.90 -32.74 -31.46
CA MET A 273 21.33 -32.81 -32.86
C MET A 273 21.10 -31.46 -33.57
N MET A 274 19.91 -30.86 -33.42
CA MET A 274 19.59 -29.56 -34.02
C MET A 274 20.49 -28.43 -33.51
N LEU A 275 20.91 -28.47 -32.24
CA LEU A 275 21.89 -27.55 -31.66
C LEU A 275 23.30 -27.79 -32.24
N ASP A 276 23.74 -29.04 -32.27
CA ASP A 276 25.05 -29.45 -32.80
C ASP A 276 25.21 -29.09 -34.28
N LEU A 277 24.12 -29.09 -35.05
CA LEU A 277 24.08 -28.68 -36.46
C LEU A 277 23.83 -27.18 -36.65
N SER A 278 23.68 -26.41 -35.57
CA SER A 278 23.34 -24.98 -35.61
C SER A 278 22.07 -24.68 -36.43
N LEU A 279 21.05 -25.54 -36.30
CA LEU A 279 19.73 -25.38 -36.93
C LEU A 279 18.64 -25.00 -35.93
N TYR A 280 18.91 -25.14 -34.62
CA TYR A 280 17.96 -24.85 -33.56
C TYR A 280 17.41 -23.41 -33.62
N ALA A 281 18.27 -22.40 -33.55
CA ALA A 281 17.86 -21.00 -33.51
C ALA A 281 17.25 -20.50 -34.84
N VAL A 282 17.62 -21.11 -35.98
CA VAL A 282 17.21 -20.64 -37.31
C VAL A 282 15.90 -21.28 -37.77
N ALA A 283 15.74 -22.59 -37.56
CA ALA A 283 14.61 -23.33 -38.13
C ALA A 283 13.60 -23.79 -37.06
N PHE A 284 14.10 -24.34 -35.95
CA PHE A 284 13.24 -24.94 -34.91
C PHE A 284 12.62 -23.87 -33.99
N GLU A 285 13.43 -22.99 -33.40
CA GLU A 285 12.96 -22.03 -32.39
C GLU A 285 11.82 -21.12 -32.91
N PRO A 286 11.88 -20.51 -34.12
CA PRO A 286 10.77 -19.70 -34.62
C PRO A 286 9.47 -20.50 -34.78
N SER A 287 9.56 -21.69 -35.36
CA SER A 287 8.41 -22.59 -35.58
C SER A 287 7.81 -23.08 -34.25
N PHE A 288 8.67 -23.36 -33.27
CA PHE A 288 8.28 -23.77 -31.92
C PHE A 288 7.56 -22.64 -31.17
N MET A 289 8.05 -21.40 -31.28
CA MET A 289 7.43 -20.25 -30.65
C MET A 289 6.04 -19.97 -31.24
N GLU A 290 5.89 -20.04 -32.57
CA GLU A 290 4.59 -19.86 -33.24
C GLU A 290 3.57 -20.93 -32.84
N ALA A 291 3.98 -22.21 -32.81
CA ALA A 291 3.14 -23.31 -32.35
C ALA A 291 2.74 -23.14 -30.87
N THR A 292 3.65 -22.67 -30.03
CA THR A 292 3.42 -22.42 -28.61
C THR A 292 2.43 -21.27 -28.38
N ILE A 293 2.56 -20.17 -29.12
CA ILE A 293 1.62 -19.04 -29.08
C ILE A 293 0.22 -19.51 -29.46
N THR A 294 0.10 -20.29 -30.53
CA THR A 294 -1.19 -20.83 -31.01
C THR A 294 -1.82 -21.78 -29.99
N TYR A 295 -1.02 -22.69 -29.41
CA TYR A 295 -1.47 -23.64 -28.40
C TYR A 295 -2.02 -22.91 -27.15
N TYR A 296 -1.25 -22.00 -26.56
CA TYR A 296 -1.67 -21.28 -25.35
C TYR A 296 -2.77 -20.24 -25.62
N GLY A 297 -2.86 -19.70 -26.83
CA GLY A 297 -4.00 -18.90 -27.26
C GLY A 297 -5.31 -19.70 -27.20
N ASN A 298 -5.31 -20.94 -27.65
CA ASN A 298 -6.46 -21.84 -27.60
C ASN A 298 -6.73 -22.37 -26.18
N GLU A 299 -5.68 -22.74 -25.44
CA GLU A 299 -5.83 -23.23 -24.05
C GLU A 299 -6.37 -22.13 -23.14
N SER A 300 -5.89 -20.89 -23.26
CA SER A 300 -6.36 -19.75 -22.46
C SER A 300 -7.88 -19.55 -22.60
N THR A 301 -8.37 -19.52 -23.84
CA THR A 301 -9.80 -19.29 -24.13
C THR A 301 -10.66 -20.44 -23.63
N LYS A 302 -10.25 -21.69 -23.84
CA LYS A 302 -10.94 -22.86 -23.31
C LYS A 302 -11.00 -22.85 -21.78
N LYS A 303 -9.86 -22.63 -21.12
CA LYS A 303 -9.76 -22.66 -19.65
C LYS A 303 -10.46 -21.50 -18.96
N LEU A 304 -10.55 -20.33 -19.60
CA LEU A 304 -11.34 -19.21 -19.11
C LEU A 304 -12.85 -19.52 -19.02
N HIS A 305 -13.35 -20.47 -19.82
CA HIS A 305 -14.75 -20.92 -19.75
C HIS A 305 -14.96 -22.07 -18.76
N GLU A 306 -13.96 -22.94 -18.58
CA GLU A 306 -14.04 -24.12 -17.70
C GLU A 306 -13.77 -23.80 -16.23
N LEU A 307 -12.81 -22.93 -15.93
CA LEU A 307 -12.29 -22.70 -14.58
C LEU A 307 -12.83 -21.41 -13.96
N GLN A 308 -12.83 -21.37 -12.62
CA GLN A 308 -12.99 -20.10 -11.89
C GLN A 308 -11.70 -19.28 -12.00
N MET A 309 -11.81 -17.95 -11.87
CA MET A 309 -10.66 -17.06 -12.06
C MET A 309 -9.46 -17.34 -11.12
N PRO A 310 -9.67 -17.63 -9.81
CA PRO A 310 -8.56 -17.99 -8.92
C PRO A 310 -7.78 -19.21 -9.43
N ASP A 311 -8.49 -20.26 -9.84
CA ASP A 311 -7.92 -21.51 -10.35
C ASP A 311 -7.24 -21.32 -11.70
N TYR A 312 -7.78 -20.45 -12.56
CA TYR A 312 -7.16 -20.08 -13.83
C TYR A 312 -5.79 -19.43 -13.63
N ILE A 313 -5.66 -18.51 -12.66
CA ILE A 313 -4.38 -17.84 -12.38
C ILE A 313 -3.35 -18.84 -11.81
N LEU A 314 -3.79 -19.76 -10.96
CA LEU A 314 -2.94 -20.86 -10.45
C LEU A 314 -2.48 -21.78 -11.60
N HIS A 315 -3.40 -22.13 -12.50
CA HIS A 315 -3.09 -22.93 -13.68
C HIS A 315 -2.08 -22.22 -14.59
N ALA A 316 -2.24 -20.91 -14.83
CA ALA A 316 -1.30 -20.14 -15.62
C ALA A 316 0.11 -20.14 -15.00
N ASN A 317 0.21 -20.00 -13.68
CA ASN A 317 1.49 -20.08 -12.98
C ASN A 317 2.15 -21.45 -13.07
N GLU A 318 1.36 -22.52 -12.94
CA GLU A 318 1.89 -23.87 -13.11
C GLU A 318 2.34 -24.13 -14.55
N ARG A 319 1.62 -23.63 -15.57
CA ARG A 319 2.05 -23.75 -16.98
C ARG A 319 3.36 -23.01 -17.26
N VAL A 320 3.51 -21.79 -16.75
CA VAL A 320 4.77 -21.02 -16.88
C VAL A 320 5.93 -21.78 -16.21
N ARG A 321 5.70 -22.37 -15.03
CA ARG A 321 6.69 -23.19 -14.33
C ARG A 321 7.05 -24.46 -15.12
N GLN A 322 6.07 -25.15 -15.66
CA GLN A 322 6.29 -26.35 -16.49
C GLN A 322 7.13 -26.04 -17.74
N GLU A 323 6.84 -24.94 -18.44
CA GLU A 323 7.61 -24.55 -19.63
C GLU A 323 9.01 -24.03 -19.27
N SER A 324 9.15 -23.20 -18.24
CA SER A 324 10.42 -22.52 -17.92
C SER A 324 11.41 -23.32 -17.06
N GLU A 325 10.94 -24.33 -16.33
CA GLU A 325 11.77 -25.21 -15.49
C GLU A 325 11.80 -26.62 -16.07
N LEU A 326 10.66 -27.31 -16.07
CA LEU A 326 10.63 -28.75 -16.35
C LEU A 326 10.99 -29.08 -17.80
N ARG A 327 10.38 -28.42 -18.79
CA ARG A 327 10.59 -28.74 -20.21
C ARG A 327 11.94 -28.29 -20.74
N ILE A 328 12.44 -27.16 -20.23
CA ILE A 328 13.77 -26.68 -20.57
C ILE A 328 14.85 -27.61 -20.05
N ASP A 329 14.77 -28.00 -18.78
CA ASP A 329 15.74 -28.94 -18.21
C ASP A 329 15.57 -30.35 -18.83
N ALA A 330 14.37 -30.69 -19.32
CA ALA A 330 14.10 -31.95 -19.98
C ALA A 330 14.65 -32.02 -21.41
N TYR A 331 14.37 -31.09 -22.31
CA TYR A 331 14.75 -31.27 -23.73
C TYR A 331 15.01 -30.00 -24.54
N LEU A 332 14.72 -28.79 -24.04
CA LEU A 332 14.98 -27.54 -24.78
C LEU A 332 16.31 -26.88 -24.38
N ASP A 333 16.76 -25.92 -25.18
CA ASP A 333 17.95 -25.13 -24.85
C ASP A 333 17.62 -24.00 -23.86
N HIS A 334 18.59 -23.66 -23.01
CA HIS A 334 18.42 -22.59 -22.02
C HIS A 334 18.28 -21.19 -22.64
N THR A 335 18.75 -20.98 -23.88
CA THR A 335 18.62 -19.70 -24.60
C THR A 335 17.15 -19.33 -24.85
N THR A 336 16.29 -20.31 -25.10
CA THR A 336 14.85 -20.11 -25.35
C THR A 336 14.04 -19.87 -24.06
N LYS A 337 14.65 -19.97 -22.88
CA LYS A 337 13.94 -19.86 -21.59
C LYS A 337 13.17 -18.56 -21.40
N ALA A 338 13.85 -17.44 -21.63
CA ALA A 338 13.28 -16.13 -21.37
C ALA A 338 12.17 -15.79 -22.38
N SER A 339 12.40 -16.06 -23.67
CA SER A 339 11.43 -15.83 -24.74
C SER A 339 10.20 -16.72 -24.59
N LEU A 340 10.38 -18.00 -24.27
CA LEU A 340 9.29 -18.96 -24.03
C LEU A 340 8.42 -18.55 -22.84
N ALA A 341 9.03 -18.28 -21.69
CA ALA A 341 8.28 -17.88 -20.49
C ALA A 341 7.44 -16.62 -20.76
N GLN A 342 8.02 -15.63 -21.44
CA GLN A 342 7.32 -14.41 -21.81
C GLN A 342 6.15 -14.69 -22.76
N ALA A 343 6.33 -15.47 -23.83
CA ALA A 343 5.27 -15.80 -24.77
C ALA A 343 4.08 -16.52 -24.12
N VAL A 344 4.35 -17.41 -23.17
CA VAL A 344 3.32 -18.11 -22.40
C VAL A 344 2.54 -17.15 -21.49
N ILE A 345 3.24 -16.25 -20.80
CA ILE A 345 2.61 -15.20 -19.96
C ILE A 345 1.78 -14.25 -20.83
N ASP A 346 2.28 -13.85 -22.00
CA ASP A 346 1.59 -12.96 -22.92
C ASP A 346 0.24 -13.54 -23.35
N GLN A 347 0.21 -14.83 -23.72
CA GLN A 347 -1.02 -15.49 -24.16
C GLN A 347 -1.97 -15.79 -23.01
N LEU A 348 -1.50 -16.34 -21.89
CA LEU A 348 -2.34 -16.75 -20.77
C LEU A 348 -2.82 -15.56 -19.92
N VAL A 349 -1.98 -14.55 -19.74
CA VAL A 349 -2.25 -13.43 -18.82
C VAL A 349 -2.49 -12.15 -19.59
N TYR A 350 -1.49 -11.57 -20.27
CA TYR A 350 -1.57 -10.20 -20.77
C TYR A 350 -2.66 -9.98 -21.82
N SER A 351 -2.85 -10.92 -22.74
CA SER A 351 -3.91 -10.84 -23.75
C SER A 351 -5.32 -10.86 -23.15
N LYS A 352 -5.46 -11.37 -21.92
CA LYS A 352 -6.76 -11.59 -21.24
C LYS A 352 -6.93 -10.75 -19.97
N VAL A 353 -6.00 -9.83 -19.64
CA VAL A 353 -6.02 -9.02 -18.40
C VAL A 353 -7.38 -8.35 -18.16
N ASP A 354 -7.99 -7.76 -19.19
CA ASP A 354 -9.27 -7.06 -19.07
C ASP A 354 -10.40 -8.00 -18.64
N THR A 355 -10.37 -9.25 -19.11
CA THR A 355 -11.37 -10.28 -18.74
C THR A 355 -11.09 -10.83 -17.34
N ILE A 356 -9.81 -11.03 -17.00
CA ILE A 356 -9.37 -11.49 -15.67
C ILE A 356 -9.79 -10.48 -14.60
N LEU A 357 -9.47 -9.21 -14.82
CA LEU A 357 -9.80 -8.13 -13.89
C LEU A 357 -11.31 -7.88 -13.83
N GLY A 358 -11.98 -7.79 -14.99
CA GLY A 358 -13.41 -7.47 -15.05
C GLY A 358 -14.34 -8.53 -14.45
N ARG A 359 -14.01 -9.82 -14.55
CA ARG A 359 -14.87 -10.91 -14.03
C ARG A 359 -14.43 -11.47 -12.68
N GLY A 360 -13.13 -11.42 -12.38
CA GLY A 360 -12.56 -12.17 -11.26
C GLY A 360 -12.03 -11.33 -10.10
N PHE A 361 -11.61 -10.08 -10.35
CA PHE A 361 -10.91 -9.30 -9.32
C PHE A 361 -11.76 -9.02 -8.08
N ASP A 362 -13.00 -8.54 -8.27
CA ASP A 362 -13.93 -8.30 -7.16
C ASP A 362 -14.15 -9.56 -6.31
N LYS A 363 -14.36 -10.72 -6.96
CA LYS A 363 -14.59 -12.00 -6.27
C LYS A 363 -13.37 -12.46 -5.46
N MET A 364 -12.17 -12.37 -6.02
CA MET A 364 -10.93 -12.72 -5.33
C MET A 364 -10.71 -11.82 -4.10
N MET A 365 -11.00 -10.52 -4.24
CA MET A 365 -10.90 -9.58 -3.12
C MET A 365 -11.94 -9.88 -2.03
N ASP A 366 -13.17 -10.27 -2.40
CA ASP A 366 -14.21 -10.63 -1.45
C ASP A 366 -13.86 -11.89 -0.65
N GLN A 367 -13.35 -12.93 -1.33
CA GLN A 367 -12.94 -14.21 -0.74
C GLN A 367 -11.61 -14.16 0.02
N ASP A 368 -10.84 -13.06 -0.08
CA ASP A 368 -9.49 -12.90 0.49
C ASP A 368 -8.49 -13.92 -0.09
N ASP A 369 -8.56 -14.17 -1.40
CA ASP A 369 -7.70 -15.11 -2.13
C ASP A 369 -6.29 -14.53 -2.35
N ARG A 370 -5.46 -14.60 -1.32
CA ARG A 370 -4.14 -13.94 -1.31
C ARG A 370 -3.15 -14.52 -2.32
N VAL A 371 -3.18 -15.84 -2.54
CA VAL A 371 -2.21 -16.54 -3.40
C VAL A 371 -2.43 -16.19 -4.88
N PRO A 372 -3.65 -16.33 -5.45
CA PRO A 372 -3.91 -15.88 -6.82
C PRO A 372 -3.63 -14.38 -7.03
N LEU A 373 -4.00 -13.53 -6.07
CA LEU A 373 -3.71 -12.08 -6.16
C LEU A 373 -2.21 -11.79 -6.17
N LYS A 374 -1.42 -12.53 -5.39
CA LYS A 374 0.04 -12.40 -5.35
C LYS A 374 0.67 -12.83 -6.67
N ILE A 375 0.21 -13.93 -7.24
CA ILE A 375 0.67 -14.44 -8.54
C ILE A 375 0.33 -13.44 -9.64
N LEU A 376 -0.91 -12.94 -9.68
CA LEU A 376 -1.35 -11.93 -10.65
C LEU A 376 -0.52 -10.64 -10.54
N TYR A 377 -0.23 -10.19 -9.31
CA TYR A 377 0.64 -9.04 -9.08
C TYR A 377 2.06 -9.29 -9.57
N ASN A 378 2.64 -10.46 -9.31
CA ASN A 378 3.99 -10.80 -9.77
C ASN A 378 4.08 -10.82 -11.31
N PHE A 379 3.06 -11.35 -12.01
CA PHE A 379 3.02 -11.30 -13.47
C PHE A 379 2.95 -9.87 -14.00
N LEU A 380 2.17 -9.00 -13.37
CA LEU A 380 1.98 -7.63 -13.85
C LEU A 380 3.07 -6.66 -13.36
N LEU A 381 3.94 -7.05 -12.40
CA LEU A 381 4.86 -6.14 -11.71
C LEU A 381 5.78 -5.37 -12.67
N HIS A 382 6.30 -6.05 -13.69
CA HIS A 382 7.23 -5.49 -14.67
C HIS A 382 6.58 -5.14 -16.00
N HIS A 383 5.25 -5.16 -16.07
CA HIS A 383 4.49 -4.94 -17.29
C HIS A 383 3.67 -3.65 -17.23
N ASP A 384 3.50 -2.97 -18.36
CA ASP A 384 2.78 -1.69 -18.45
C ASP A 384 1.32 -1.79 -17.98
N ARG A 385 0.75 -3.01 -18.02
CA ARG A 385 -0.62 -3.34 -17.61
C ARG A 385 -0.82 -3.36 -16.09
N ILE A 386 0.21 -3.10 -15.28
CA ILE A 386 0.06 -2.90 -13.82
C ILE A 386 -0.90 -1.75 -13.48
N VAL A 387 -1.04 -0.78 -14.38
CA VAL A 387 -1.96 0.34 -14.21
C VAL A 387 -3.40 -0.14 -14.11
N ASP A 388 -3.79 -1.13 -14.91
CA ASP A 388 -5.17 -1.64 -14.93
C ASP A 388 -5.53 -2.38 -13.64
N LEU A 389 -4.55 -3.09 -13.06
CA LEU A 389 -4.71 -3.70 -11.75
C LEU A 389 -4.90 -2.64 -10.66
N ARG A 390 -4.15 -1.53 -10.70
CA ARG A 390 -4.34 -0.40 -9.77
C ARG A 390 -5.72 0.24 -9.92
N VAL A 391 -6.18 0.44 -11.15
CA VAL A 391 -7.51 1.01 -11.44
C VAL A 391 -8.61 0.08 -10.93
N SER A 392 -8.48 -1.23 -11.16
CA SER A 392 -9.43 -2.22 -10.66
C SER A 392 -9.46 -2.26 -9.13
N PHE A 393 -8.29 -2.19 -8.48
CA PHE A 393 -8.19 -2.06 -7.03
C PHE A 393 -8.84 -0.78 -6.48
N ALA A 394 -8.61 0.36 -7.13
CA ALA A 394 -9.24 1.62 -6.76
C ALA A 394 -10.77 1.55 -6.88
N ASN A 395 -11.27 0.98 -7.98
CA ASN A 395 -12.70 0.85 -8.26
C ASN A 395 -13.38 -0.09 -7.28
N TYR A 396 -12.75 -1.23 -6.95
CA TYR A 396 -13.23 -2.14 -5.90
C TYR A 396 -13.36 -1.42 -4.56
N ILE A 397 -12.31 -0.70 -4.14
CA ILE A 397 -12.31 0.05 -2.88
C ILE A 397 -13.43 1.08 -2.83
N LYS A 398 -13.62 1.84 -3.92
CA LYS A 398 -14.67 2.86 -4.01
C LYS A 398 -16.06 2.23 -4.00
N LYS A 399 -16.30 1.20 -4.80
CA LYS A 399 -17.61 0.52 -4.92
C LYS A 399 -18.03 -0.09 -3.58
N HIS A 400 -17.20 -0.97 -3.02
CA HIS A 400 -17.50 -1.62 -1.74
C HIS A 400 -17.50 -0.60 -0.58
N GLY A 401 -16.64 0.42 -0.61
CA GLY A 401 -16.65 1.51 0.37
C GLY A 401 -17.92 2.36 0.34
N LEU A 402 -18.47 2.63 -0.84
CA LEU A 402 -19.73 3.37 -1.00
C LEU A 402 -20.92 2.55 -0.49
N GLU A 403 -20.99 1.25 -0.79
CA GLU A 403 -22.03 0.35 -0.28
C GLU A 403 -22.07 0.35 1.26
N LEU A 404 -20.91 0.44 1.91
CA LEU A 404 -20.80 0.51 3.38
C LEU A 404 -21.26 1.85 3.99
N ILE A 405 -21.20 2.96 3.27
CA ILE A 405 -21.47 4.31 3.80
C ILE A 405 -22.86 4.84 3.39
N GLN A 406 -23.40 4.41 2.25
CA GLN A 406 -24.64 4.95 1.70
C GLN A 406 -25.88 4.59 2.53
N ASP A 407 -25.95 3.37 3.09
CA ASP A 407 -27.12 2.92 3.84
C ASP A 407 -27.23 3.61 5.22
N PRO A 408 -28.26 4.45 5.46
CA PRO A 408 -28.47 5.11 6.75
C PRO A 408 -28.73 4.13 7.91
N ALA A 409 -29.20 2.91 7.64
CA ALA A 409 -29.45 1.91 8.68
C ALA A 409 -28.13 1.42 9.33
N ASN A 410 -27.04 1.45 8.57
CA ASN A 410 -25.72 0.99 9.00
C ASN A 410 -24.90 2.08 9.73
N ASP A 411 -25.43 3.31 9.85
CA ASP A 411 -24.77 4.45 10.51
C ASP A 411 -24.12 4.12 11.88
N PRO A 412 -24.77 3.35 12.79
CA PRO A 412 -24.16 3.01 14.08
C PRO A 412 -22.97 2.05 13.99
N GLN A 413 -22.93 1.19 12.97
CA GLN A 413 -21.88 0.19 12.74
C GLN A 413 -20.84 0.63 11.70
N MET A 414 -21.05 1.78 11.05
CA MET A 414 -20.20 2.33 10.01
C MET A 414 -18.71 2.34 10.42
N VAL A 415 -18.37 2.93 11.58
CA VAL A 415 -16.96 3.06 12.00
C VAL A 415 -16.29 1.70 12.28
N PRO A 416 -16.89 0.77 13.07
CA PRO A 416 -16.36 -0.59 13.20
C PRO A 416 -16.10 -1.30 11.87
N VAL A 417 -17.07 -1.23 10.96
CA VAL A 417 -16.97 -1.92 9.66
C VAL A 417 -15.89 -1.26 8.79
N LEU A 418 -15.76 0.07 8.80
CA LEU A 418 -14.68 0.77 8.10
C LEU A 418 -13.29 0.42 8.65
N LEU A 419 -13.15 0.25 9.97
CA LEU A 419 -11.88 -0.19 10.58
C LEU A 419 -11.53 -1.62 10.15
N GLN A 420 -12.50 -2.53 10.14
CA GLN A 420 -12.30 -3.91 9.69
C GLN A 420 -11.96 -3.95 8.20
N TYR A 421 -12.66 -3.18 7.38
CA TYR A 421 -12.42 -3.08 5.95
C TYR A 421 -11.02 -2.55 5.65
N LYS A 422 -10.60 -1.47 6.33
CA LYS A 422 -9.24 -0.94 6.22
C LYS A 422 -8.18 -1.98 6.60
N LYS A 423 -8.41 -2.74 7.69
CA LYS A 423 -7.49 -3.81 8.11
C LYS A 423 -7.40 -4.94 7.07
N LYS A 424 -8.52 -5.33 6.45
CA LYS A 424 -8.54 -6.30 5.35
C LYS A 424 -7.67 -5.81 4.19
N LEU A 425 -7.91 -4.59 3.72
CA LEU A 425 -7.15 -3.99 2.62
C LEU A 425 -5.66 -3.84 2.92
N ASP A 426 -5.28 -3.42 4.14
CA ASP A 426 -3.87 -3.33 4.56
C ASP A 426 -3.19 -4.70 4.58
N THR A 427 -3.93 -5.74 4.97
CA THR A 427 -3.43 -7.12 4.98
C THR A 427 -3.20 -7.61 3.55
N THR A 428 -4.16 -7.39 2.64
CA THR A 428 -4.01 -7.71 1.22
C THR A 428 -2.85 -6.93 0.59
N LEU A 429 -2.70 -5.65 0.90
CA LEU A 429 -1.60 -4.83 0.39
C LEU A 429 -0.23 -5.32 0.88
N LYS A 430 -0.14 -5.80 2.13
CA LYS A 430 1.10 -6.36 2.69
C LYS A 430 1.46 -7.73 2.13
N HIS A 431 0.48 -8.62 1.94
CA HIS A 431 0.73 -10.02 1.56
C HIS A 431 0.66 -10.28 0.06
N SER A 432 -0.21 -9.59 -0.67
CA SER A 432 -0.42 -9.80 -2.11
C SER A 432 0.31 -8.78 -2.98
N PHE A 433 0.53 -7.55 -2.50
CA PHE A 433 1.14 -6.45 -3.28
C PHE A 433 2.47 -5.94 -2.70
N ASP A 434 3.12 -6.68 -1.79
CA ASP A 434 4.43 -6.38 -1.18
C ASP A 434 4.59 -4.98 -0.58
N ASN A 435 3.50 -4.35 -0.12
CA ASN A 435 3.49 -2.94 0.29
C ASN A 435 4.00 -1.96 -0.77
N ASN A 436 3.69 -2.19 -2.04
CA ASN A 436 4.05 -1.26 -3.11
C ASN A 436 3.49 0.14 -2.82
N SER A 437 4.38 1.15 -2.86
CA SER A 437 4.05 2.56 -2.57
C SER A 437 2.93 3.09 -3.47
N SER A 438 2.91 2.68 -4.75
CA SER A 438 1.86 3.11 -5.66
C SER A 438 0.49 2.58 -5.25
N PHE A 439 0.37 1.31 -4.88
CA PHE A 439 -0.89 0.73 -4.40
C PHE A 439 -1.30 1.33 -3.04
N SER A 440 -0.32 1.69 -2.20
CA SER A 440 -0.59 2.38 -0.93
C SER A 440 -1.20 3.76 -1.16
N ASN A 441 -0.69 4.52 -2.14
CA ASN A 441 -1.24 5.82 -2.52
C ASN A 441 -2.62 5.68 -3.15
N THR A 442 -2.81 4.73 -4.06
CA THR A 442 -4.13 4.42 -4.65
C THR A 442 -5.15 4.04 -3.57
N LEU A 443 -4.76 3.27 -2.56
CA LEU A 443 -5.60 2.94 -1.41
C LEU A 443 -5.97 4.20 -0.62
N LYS A 444 -5.00 5.07 -0.31
CA LYS A 444 -5.26 6.33 0.42
C LYS A 444 -6.23 7.23 -0.34
N GLU A 445 -5.98 7.46 -1.63
CA GLU A 445 -6.81 8.31 -2.49
C GLU A 445 -8.23 7.75 -2.66
N SER A 446 -8.35 6.43 -2.89
CA SER A 446 -9.64 5.78 -3.03
C SER A 446 -10.43 5.81 -1.73
N PHE A 447 -9.76 5.59 -0.59
CA PHE A 447 -10.37 5.64 0.72
C PHE A 447 -10.84 7.06 1.09
N GLU A 448 -10.02 8.08 0.79
CA GLU A 448 -10.41 9.48 0.94
C GLU A 448 -11.62 9.83 0.06
N SER A 449 -11.64 9.38 -1.19
CA SER A 449 -12.70 9.68 -2.14
C SER A 449 -14.07 9.17 -1.69
N PHE A 450 -14.19 7.90 -1.26
CA PHE A 450 -15.50 7.36 -0.86
C PHE A 450 -15.93 7.83 0.53
N VAL A 451 -15.00 7.99 1.49
CA VAL A 451 -15.33 8.49 2.83
C VAL A 451 -15.90 9.90 2.78
N ASN A 452 -15.39 10.74 1.88
CA ASN A 452 -15.88 12.11 1.74
C ASN A 452 -17.11 12.24 0.83
N SER A 453 -17.60 11.14 0.23
CA SER A 453 -18.80 11.17 -0.62
C SER A 453 -20.08 11.51 0.15
N ARG A 454 -20.16 11.16 1.45
CA ARG A 454 -21.29 11.52 2.32
C ARG A 454 -20.92 12.69 3.22
N ASN A 455 -21.35 13.88 2.85
CA ASN A 455 -20.99 15.13 3.53
C ASN A 455 -21.25 15.10 5.05
N GLY A 456 -20.18 15.18 5.85
CA GLY A 456 -20.21 15.38 7.30
C GLY A 456 -20.68 14.18 8.16
N LYS A 457 -21.32 13.15 7.57
CA LYS A 457 -21.85 12.03 8.36
C LYS A 457 -20.77 11.09 8.90
N PRO A 458 -19.75 10.68 8.12
CA PRO A 458 -18.67 9.85 8.66
C PRO A 458 -17.92 10.55 9.80
N ALA A 459 -17.72 11.87 9.71
CA ALA A 459 -17.14 12.68 10.78
C ALA A 459 -18.01 12.68 12.06
N GLU A 460 -19.33 12.80 11.91
CA GLU A 460 -20.29 12.69 13.03
C GLU A 460 -20.24 11.30 13.67
N MET A 461 -20.27 10.23 12.86
CA MET A 461 -20.23 8.84 13.33
C MET A 461 -18.93 8.54 14.05
N LEU A 462 -17.80 9.04 13.54
CA LEU A 462 -16.49 8.91 14.18
C LEU A 462 -16.50 9.55 15.58
N ALA A 463 -17.02 10.78 15.70
CA ALA A 463 -17.11 11.46 16.99
C ALA A 463 -18.04 10.73 17.99
N LYS A 464 -19.17 10.18 17.51
CA LYS A 464 -20.09 9.36 18.34
C LYS A 464 -19.46 8.04 18.78
N PHE A 465 -18.70 7.39 17.89
CA PHE A 465 -18.00 6.15 18.20
C PHE A 465 -16.94 6.36 19.28
N ILE A 466 -16.12 7.41 19.16
CA ILE A 466 -15.16 7.80 20.21
C ILE A 466 -15.89 8.09 21.52
N ASP A 467 -16.96 8.88 21.51
CA ASP A 467 -17.73 9.18 22.73
C ASP A 467 -18.25 7.91 23.41
N THR A 468 -18.76 6.95 22.63
CA THR A 468 -19.26 5.68 23.16
C THR A 468 -18.14 4.84 23.79
N LYS A 469 -16.96 4.79 23.17
CA LYS A 469 -15.79 4.07 23.72
C LYS A 469 -15.19 4.76 24.95
N MET A 470 -15.30 6.08 25.03
CA MET A 470 -14.74 6.91 26.11
C MET A 470 -15.67 7.11 27.32
N ARG A 471 -16.91 6.60 27.28
CA ARG A 471 -17.88 6.68 28.40
C ARG A 471 -17.70 5.59 29.45
N SER A 472 -17.75 5.98 30.72
CA SER A 472 -17.55 5.13 31.90
C SER A 472 -18.60 4.03 32.08
N GLY A 473 -19.71 4.07 31.33
CA GLY A 473 -20.79 3.07 31.37
C GLY A 473 -20.34 1.65 30.98
N ASN A 474 -19.23 1.54 30.24
CA ASN A 474 -18.63 0.27 29.84
C ASN A 474 -17.62 -0.29 30.87
N LYS A 475 -17.46 0.36 32.04
CA LYS A 475 -16.61 -0.15 33.13
C LYS A 475 -17.43 -0.95 34.15
N VAL A 476 -17.30 -2.27 34.11
CA VAL A 476 -17.19 -3.05 35.35
C VAL A 476 -15.98 -2.46 36.08
N LYS A 477 -16.17 -1.97 37.31
CA LYS A 477 -15.06 -1.46 38.14
C LYS A 477 -14.14 -2.62 38.50
N SER A 478 -13.27 -3.03 37.58
CA SER A 478 -12.26 -4.05 37.83
C SER A 478 -11.25 -3.47 38.80
N ARG A 479 -11.18 -4.02 40.01
CA ARG A 479 -10.25 -3.61 41.07
C ARG A 479 -8.79 -3.99 40.75
N ASN A 480 -8.56 -4.77 39.70
CA ASN A 480 -7.23 -5.26 39.32
C ASN A 480 -6.53 -4.29 38.36
N VAL A 481 -5.36 -3.77 38.77
CA VAL A 481 -4.53 -2.80 38.05
C VAL A 481 -4.08 -3.34 36.68
N ALA A 482 -3.70 -4.61 36.59
CA ALA A 482 -3.25 -5.22 35.33
C ALA A 482 -4.37 -5.32 34.29
N ARG A 483 -5.60 -5.66 34.73
CA ARG A 483 -6.78 -5.66 33.84
C ARG A 483 -7.17 -4.26 33.37
N LYS A 484 -6.90 -3.24 34.18
CA LYS A 484 -7.14 -1.83 33.81
C LYS A 484 -6.16 -1.38 32.72
N GLN A 485 -4.87 -1.68 32.88
CA GLN A 485 -3.83 -1.34 31.89
C GLN A 485 -4.08 -2.01 30.54
N HIS A 486 -4.35 -3.32 30.51
CA HIS A 486 -4.63 -4.02 29.27
C HIS A 486 -5.88 -3.49 28.54
N GLN A 487 -6.86 -2.98 29.29
CA GLN A 487 -8.05 -2.34 28.71
C GLN A 487 -7.75 -0.93 28.17
N GLU A 488 -6.80 -0.22 28.78
CA GLU A 488 -6.31 1.07 28.28
C GLU A 488 -5.47 0.89 27.01
N GLU A 489 -4.56 -0.10 26.94
CA GLU A 489 -3.82 -0.44 25.71
C GLU A 489 -4.75 -0.80 24.54
N LYS A 490 -5.74 -1.67 24.77
CA LYS A 490 -6.71 -2.03 23.71
C LYS A 490 -7.53 -0.82 23.25
N LEU A 491 -7.81 0.12 24.17
CA LEU A 491 -8.48 1.36 23.84
C LEU A 491 -7.55 2.28 23.02
N GLU A 492 -6.27 2.37 23.36
CA GLU A 492 -5.25 3.09 22.58
C GLU A 492 -5.15 2.54 21.16
N GLU A 493 -5.06 1.21 20.97
CA GLU A 493 -5.03 0.59 19.65
C GLU A 493 -6.29 0.93 18.82
N THR A 494 -7.45 0.90 19.47
CA THR A 494 -8.71 1.27 18.82
C THR A 494 -8.73 2.75 18.43
N LEU A 495 -8.21 3.64 19.29
CA LEU A 495 -8.14 5.07 19.03
C LEU A 495 -7.14 5.40 17.91
N ASP A 496 -6.00 4.71 17.85
CA ASP A 496 -5.02 4.88 16.78
C ASP A 496 -5.60 4.45 15.42
N GLY A 497 -6.36 3.35 15.38
CA GLY A 497 -7.10 2.97 14.17
C GLY A 497 -8.13 4.02 13.73
N VAL A 498 -8.86 4.60 14.69
CA VAL A 498 -9.80 5.71 14.44
C VAL A 498 -9.10 6.96 13.94
N LEU A 499 -7.89 7.26 14.43
CA LEU A 499 -7.08 8.39 13.97
C LEU A 499 -6.60 8.21 12.54
N VAL A 500 -6.32 6.97 12.11
CA VAL A 500 -6.04 6.68 10.69
C VAL A 500 -7.27 7.01 9.83
N LEU A 501 -8.47 6.64 10.25
CA LEU A 501 -9.71 7.04 9.54
C LEU A 501 -9.91 8.56 9.54
N PHE A 502 -9.57 9.22 10.65
CA PHE A 502 -9.67 10.67 10.79
C PHE A 502 -8.78 11.43 9.79
N ARG A 503 -7.63 10.88 9.39
CA ARG A 503 -6.76 11.48 8.37
C ARG A 503 -7.43 11.61 7.01
N TYR A 504 -8.29 10.66 6.64
CA TYR A 504 -9.02 10.66 5.37
C TYR A 504 -10.25 11.59 5.37
N LEU A 505 -10.61 12.21 6.50
CA LEU A 505 -11.76 13.10 6.58
C LEU A 505 -11.39 14.52 6.12
N GLN A 506 -12.16 15.07 5.18
CA GLN A 506 -12.08 16.49 4.80
C GLN A 506 -12.88 17.39 5.76
N GLY A 507 -14.02 16.92 6.29
CA GLY A 507 -14.87 17.66 7.23
C GLY A 507 -14.43 17.60 8.70
N LYS A 508 -13.17 17.98 9.00
CA LYS A 508 -12.60 17.86 10.37
C LYS A 508 -13.26 18.79 11.40
N ASP A 509 -13.83 19.90 10.94
CA ASP A 509 -14.59 20.87 11.74
C ASP A 509 -15.92 20.30 12.27
N VAL A 510 -16.59 19.47 11.47
CA VAL A 510 -17.78 18.71 11.90
C VAL A 510 -17.40 17.80 13.05
N PHE A 511 -16.30 17.04 12.89
CA PHE A 511 -15.76 16.20 13.95
C PHE A 511 -15.43 17.01 15.21
N GLU A 512 -14.72 18.15 15.08
CA GLU A 512 -14.39 19.02 16.22
C GLU A 512 -15.62 19.49 16.97
N ALA A 513 -16.66 19.96 16.27
CA ALA A 513 -17.88 20.46 16.88
C ALA A 513 -18.62 19.37 17.69
N PHE A 514 -18.76 18.17 17.11
CA PHE A 514 -19.36 17.03 17.81
C PHE A 514 -18.48 16.56 18.97
N HIS A 515 -17.17 16.42 18.76
CA HIS A 515 -16.24 15.98 19.79
C HIS A 515 -16.19 16.97 20.97
N ARG A 516 -16.11 18.28 20.70
CA ARG A 516 -16.15 19.37 21.70
C ARG A 516 -17.41 19.28 22.54
N ARG A 517 -18.57 19.07 21.90
CA ARG A 517 -19.85 18.91 22.59
C ARG A 517 -19.83 17.67 23.49
N PHE A 518 -19.42 16.52 22.97
CA PHE A 518 -19.37 15.28 23.75
C PHE A 518 -18.38 15.35 24.91
N LEU A 519 -17.18 15.89 24.67
CA LEU A 519 -16.17 16.13 25.70
C LEU A 519 -16.73 17.02 26.82
N SER A 520 -17.43 18.10 26.49
CA SER A 520 -18.03 18.99 27.52
C SER A 520 -19.03 18.24 28.42
N LYS A 521 -19.86 17.37 27.83
CA LYS A 521 -20.81 16.53 28.57
C LYS A 521 -20.08 15.50 29.43
N ARG A 522 -19.01 14.88 28.92
CA ARG A 522 -18.22 13.88 29.68
C ARG A 522 -17.47 14.49 30.85
N LEU A 523 -16.82 15.64 30.66
CA LEU A 523 -16.08 16.36 31.71
C LEU A 523 -17.01 16.86 32.81
N LEU A 524 -18.14 17.50 32.46
CA LEU A 524 -19.06 18.08 33.46
C LEU A 524 -19.89 17.03 34.22
N LEU A 525 -20.30 15.95 33.54
CA LEU A 525 -21.10 14.88 34.17
C LEU A 525 -20.23 13.78 34.78
N ASN A 526 -18.89 13.95 34.74
CA ASN A 526 -17.88 13.00 35.20
C ASN A 526 -18.14 11.57 34.67
N ARG A 527 -18.34 11.47 33.35
CA ARG A 527 -18.64 10.24 32.63
C ARG A 527 -17.45 9.72 31.81
N SER A 528 -16.28 10.35 31.85
CA SER A 528 -15.08 9.89 31.13
C SER A 528 -14.51 8.60 31.73
N VAL A 529 -13.94 7.76 30.87
CA VAL A 529 -13.25 6.51 31.23
C VAL A 529 -11.96 6.79 32.02
N SER A 530 -11.13 7.70 31.54
CA SER A 530 -9.88 8.14 32.16
C SER A 530 -9.52 9.52 31.62
N ASN A 531 -8.99 10.40 32.47
CA ASN A 531 -8.51 11.71 32.03
C ASN A 531 -7.24 11.57 31.17
N ASP A 532 -6.43 10.54 31.43
CA ASP A 532 -5.18 10.30 30.70
C ASP A 532 -5.46 9.91 29.24
N MET A 533 -6.49 9.08 29.02
CA MET A 533 -6.94 8.71 27.67
C MET A 533 -7.51 9.89 26.89
N GLU A 534 -8.20 10.83 27.55
CA GLU A 534 -8.71 12.04 26.90
C GLU A 534 -7.55 12.98 26.52
N LYS A 535 -6.52 13.11 27.40
CA LYS A 535 -5.29 13.85 27.10
C LYS A 535 -4.47 13.17 25.99
N TYR A 536 -4.43 11.84 25.94
CA TYR A 536 -3.81 11.05 24.87
C TYR A 536 -4.44 11.35 23.51
N LEU A 537 -5.78 11.21 23.41
CA LEU A 537 -6.51 11.50 22.18
C LEU A 537 -6.30 12.96 21.73
N LEU A 538 -6.31 13.90 22.66
CA LEU A 538 -6.06 15.31 22.37
C LEU A 538 -4.65 15.54 21.82
N SER A 539 -3.64 14.88 22.39
CA SER A 539 -2.25 14.94 21.91
C SER A 539 -2.15 14.43 20.47
N LYS A 540 -2.80 13.30 20.15
CA LYS A 540 -2.80 12.75 18.79
C LYS A 540 -3.51 13.68 17.78
N ILE A 541 -4.68 14.21 18.14
CA ILE A 541 -5.40 15.18 17.29
C ILE A 541 -4.55 16.44 17.07
N LYS A 542 -3.79 16.88 18.08
CA LYS A 542 -2.86 18.02 17.99
C LYS A 542 -1.74 17.76 16.99
N THR A 543 -1.17 16.57 16.98
CA THR A 543 -0.14 16.18 16.01
C THR A 543 -0.68 16.21 14.58
N GLU A 544 -1.92 15.74 14.36
CA GLU A 544 -2.52 15.66 13.02
C GLU A 544 -3.06 16.99 12.49
N CYS A 545 -3.64 17.84 13.34
CA CYS A 545 -4.34 19.05 12.92
C CYS A 545 -3.65 20.37 13.30
N GLY A 546 -2.64 20.29 14.15
CA GLY A 546 -1.94 21.43 14.73
C GLY A 546 -2.60 22.00 16.00
N PRO A 547 -1.91 22.93 16.68
CA PRO A 547 -2.32 23.46 17.99
C PRO A 547 -3.57 24.35 17.93
N ASP A 548 -3.81 25.04 16.82
CA ASP A 548 -4.99 25.93 16.70
C ASP A 548 -6.30 25.15 16.72
N PHE A 549 -6.30 23.93 16.17
CA PHE A 549 -7.46 23.05 16.14
C PHE A 549 -7.81 22.54 17.55
N THR A 550 -6.80 22.24 18.38
CA THR A 550 -7.01 21.72 19.74
C THR A 550 -7.15 22.79 20.81
N ARG A 551 -6.85 24.06 20.52
CA ARG A 551 -6.85 25.18 21.48
C ARG A 551 -8.11 25.25 22.34
N ASN A 552 -9.29 25.11 21.73
CA ASN A 552 -10.55 25.19 22.45
C ASN A 552 -10.74 23.99 23.40
N LEU A 553 -10.35 22.79 22.96
CA LEU A 553 -10.43 21.56 23.76
C LEU A 553 -9.42 21.59 24.92
N GLU A 554 -8.20 22.08 24.68
CA GLU A 554 -7.17 22.28 25.72
C GLU A 554 -7.64 23.30 26.77
N ASN A 555 -8.26 24.39 26.34
CA ASN A 555 -8.81 25.40 27.25
C ASN A 555 -9.91 24.81 28.15
N MET A 556 -10.72 23.87 27.64
CA MET A 556 -11.71 23.19 28.49
C MET A 556 -11.06 22.39 29.62
N PHE A 557 -9.93 21.71 29.38
CA PHE A 557 -9.18 21.03 30.45
C PHE A 557 -8.58 22.00 31.46
N LYS A 558 -7.99 23.10 30.97
CA LYS A 558 -7.47 24.17 31.85
C LYS A 558 -8.59 24.79 32.70
N ASP A 559 -9.76 25.02 32.12
CA ASP A 559 -10.92 25.55 32.84
C ASP A 559 -11.40 24.57 33.93
N MET A 560 -11.34 23.25 33.67
CA MET A 560 -11.65 22.22 34.68
C MET A 560 -10.65 22.23 35.84
N GLU A 561 -9.35 22.33 35.55
CA GLU A 561 -8.29 22.40 36.57
C GLU A 561 -8.40 23.69 37.39
N ILE A 562 -8.50 24.86 36.73
CA ILE A 562 -8.68 26.16 37.39
C ILE A 562 -9.97 26.18 38.23
N SER A 563 -11.06 25.60 37.73
CA SER A 563 -12.31 25.55 38.51
C SER A 563 -12.17 24.67 39.75
N ALA A 564 -11.38 23.59 39.71
CA ALA A 564 -11.13 22.75 40.89
C ALA A 564 -10.31 23.49 41.94
N ASP A 565 -9.28 24.22 41.53
CA ASP A 565 -8.44 25.03 42.41
C ASP A 565 -9.24 26.16 43.06
N LEU A 566 -10.02 26.91 42.26
CA LEU A 566 -10.89 27.98 42.75
C LEU A 566 -11.94 27.44 43.73
N ASN A 567 -12.51 26.26 43.46
CA ASN A 567 -13.45 25.61 44.37
C ASN A 567 -12.78 25.19 45.68
N THR A 568 -11.55 24.68 45.64
CA THR A 568 -10.79 24.31 46.84
C THR A 568 -10.51 25.53 47.72
N LEU A 569 -10.05 26.62 47.10
CA LEU A 569 -9.85 27.91 47.78
C LEU A 569 -11.16 28.47 48.38
N PHE A 570 -12.26 28.35 47.64
CA PHE A 570 -13.59 28.76 48.11
C PHE A 570 -14.05 27.92 49.31
N MET A 571 -13.92 26.60 49.24
CA MET A 571 -14.32 25.69 50.32
C MET A 571 -13.49 25.90 51.59
N ALA A 572 -12.17 26.08 51.46
CA ALA A 572 -11.31 26.42 52.60
C ALA A 572 -11.76 27.74 53.27
N ARG A 573 -12.21 28.73 52.49
CA ARG A 573 -12.74 29.98 53.04
C ARG A 573 -14.11 29.79 53.69
N ILE A 574 -15.02 29.03 53.10
CA ILE A 574 -16.33 28.70 53.71
C ILE A 574 -16.15 27.95 55.02
N GLN A 575 -15.19 27.02 55.09
CA GLN A 575 -14.82 26.35 56.33
C GLN A 575 -14.31 27.34 57.39
N ARG A 576 -13.43 28.29 57.02
CA ARG A 576 -12.99 29.35 57.95
C ARG A 576 -14.14 30.25 58.41
N ILE A 577 -15.08 30.59 57.53
CA ILE A 577 -16.28 31.38 57.90
C ILE A 577 -17.18 30.59 58.85
N ARG A 578 -17.35 29.28 58.63
CA ARG A 578 -18.07 28.39 59.54
C ARG A 578 -17.37 28.23 60.89
N HIS A 579 -16.05 28.18 60.91
CA HIS A 579 -15.25 28.10 62.14
C HIS A 579 -15.28 29.41 62.94
N ASN A 580 -15.25 30.57 62.28
CA ASN A 580 -15.28 31.88 62.95
C ASN A 580 -16.67 32.37 63.38
N ARG A 581 -17.76 31.67 63.00
CA ARG A 581 -19.14 31.97 63.41
C ARG A 581 -19.76 30.81 64.17
N GLN A 582 -19.10 30.37 65.24
CA GLN A 582 -19.67 29.45 66.23
C GLN A 582 -20.44 30.16 67.36
N ILE A 583 -20.78 31.45 67.20
CA ILE A 583 -21.71 32.17 68.08
C ILE A 583 -22.85 32.73 67.21
N ALA A 584 -24.07 32.34 67.58
CA ALA A 584 -25.38 32.74 67.03
C ALA A 584 -25.70 32.24 65.61
N TYR A 585 -26.62 31.28 65.49
CA TYR A 585 -27.85 31.35 64.68
C TYR A 585 -28.76 30.15 65.04
N GLN A 586 -29.51 30.31 66.13
CA GLN A 586 -30.82 29.67 66.30
C GLN A 586 -31.82 30.61 65.59
N HIS A 587 -32.64 30.09 64.68
CA HIS A 587 -33.77 30.77 64.02
C HIS A 587 -33.53 31.73 62.85
N GLN A 588 -32.78 31.34 61.82
CA GLN A 588 -33.08 31.82 60.46
C GLN A 588 -32.76 30.77 59.40
N ARG A 589 -33.78 30.33 58.66
CA ARG A 589 -33.64 29.43 57.51
C ARG A 589 -32.66 30.09 56.52
N PRO A 590 -31.57 29.44 56.09
CA PRO A 590 -30.79 29.95 54.98
C PRO A 590 -31.64 29.80 53.73
N GLY A 591 -32.17 30.92 53.22
CA GLY A 591 -32.80 30.96 51.91
C GLY A 591 -31.83 30.41 50.86
N SER A 592 -32.35 29.63 49.91
CA SER A 592 -31.62 28.86 48.88
C SER A 592 -30.62 29.66 48.01
N ASN A 593 -30.53 30.97 48.19
CA ASN A 593 -29.70 31.88 47.40
C ASN A 593 -28.38 32.30 48.05
N CYS A 594 -28.07 31.92 49.30
CA CYS A 594 -26.89 32.44 49.99
C CYS A 594 -25.56 31.93 49.40
N MET A 595 -25.44 30.63 49.08
CA MET A 595 -24.19 30.03 48.58
C MET A 595 -23.88 30.46 47.14
N ALA A 596 -24.88 30.54 46.28
CA ALA A 596 -24.72 31.02 44.90
C ALA A 596 -24.37 32.52 44.84
N HIS A 597 -24.99 33.35 45.70
CA HIS A 597 -24.61 34.76 45.83
C HIS A 597 -23.21 34.94 46.42
N LEU A 598 -22.82 34.16 47.43
CA LEU A 598 -21.48 34.18 48.02
C LEU A 598 -20.41 33.82 46.98
N LEU A 599 -20.68 32.82 46.14
CA LEU A 599 -19.79 32.45 45.04
C LEU A 599 -19.76 33.52 43.95
N HIS A 600 -20.91 34.07 43.54
CA HIS A 600 -21.01 35.13 42.54
C HIS A 600 -20.23 36.39 42.96
N ASN A 601 -20.37 36.81 44.21
CA ASN A 601 -19.66 37.96 44.76
C ASN A 601 -18.15 37.72 44.82
N ARG A 602 -17.71 36.52 45.22
CA ARG A 602 -16.27 36.17 45.21
C ARG A 602 -15.71 36.10 43.80
N TYR A 603 -16.43 35.50 42.85
CA TYR A 603 -15.97 35.38 41.47
C TYR A 603 -15.76 36.76 40.83
N ARG A 604 -16.66 37.72 41.10
CA ARG A 604 -16.53 39.13 40.65
C ARG A 604 -15.31 39.85 41.23
N VAL A 605 -14.96 39.57 42.48
CA VAL A 605 -13.79 40.18 43.14
C VAL A 605 -12.47 39.55 42.68
N THR A 606 -12.47 38.25 42.40
CA THR A 606 -11.24 37.50 42.05
C THR A 606 -10.88 37.59 40.58
N ILE A 607 -11.89 37.62 39.70
CA ILE A 607 -11.71 37.69 38.25
C ILE A 607 -12.41 38.96 37.76
N GLN A 608 -11.66 40.06 37.73
CA GLN A 608 -12.14 41.35 37.25
C GLN A 608 -12.58 41.24 35.77
N CYS A 609 -13.61 41.99 35.39
CA CYS A 609 -14.11 42.11 34.01
C CYS A 609 -14.73 40.85 33.35
N ARG A 610 -15.25 39.88 34.13
CA ARG A 610 -16.05 38.76 33.60
C ARG A 610 -17.44 38.68 34.24
N LYS A 611 -18.46 38.28 33.44
CA LYS A 611 -19.84 38.05 33.92
C LYS A 611 -20.06 36.55 34.10
N LEU A 612 -20.56 36.16 35.27
CA LEU A 612 -20.98 34.79 35.54
C LEU A 612 -22.40 34.56 35.01
N THR A 613 -22.59 33.52 34.21
CA THR A 613 -23.90 33.06 33.74
C THR A 613 -24.16 31.63 34.17
N TRP A 614 -25.29 31.40 34.85
CA TRP A 614 -25.68 30.09 35.35
C TRP A 614 -26.29 29.22 34.24
N ARG A 615 -25.85 27.96 34.15
CA ARG A 615 -26.35 26.96 33.19
C ARG A 615 -27.01 25.81 33.95
N ASN A 616 -28.32 25.95 34.22
CA ASN A 616 -29.06 25.03 35.09
C ASN A 616 -29.21 23.61 34.50
N SER A 617 -29.28 23.49 33.17
CA SER A 617 -29.45 22.20 32.47
C SER A 617 -28.29 21.23 32.62
N MET A 618 -27.10 21.72 32.96
CA MET A 618 -25.89 20.91 33.20
C MET A 618 -25.66 20.63 34.70
N GLY A 619 -26.54 21.13 35.57
CA GLY A 619 -26.43 20.99 37.01
C GLY A 619 -26.83 19.59 37.49
N SER A 620 -26.04 19.04 38.42
CA SER A 620 -26.40 17.83 39.17
C SER A 620 -26.15 18.02 40.65
N CYS A 621 -26.92 17.33 41.48
CA CYS A 621 -26.78 17.38 42.92
C CYS A 621 -27.13 16.03 43.56
N VAL A 622 -26.68 15.85 44.79
CA VAL A 622 -27.01 14.69 45.62
C VAL A 622 -27.94 15.15 46.73
N LEU A 623 -29.15 14.60 46.74
CA LEU A 623 -30.15 14.83 47.77
C LEU A 623 -30.05 13.73 48.84
N LYS A 624 -30.07 14.13 50.10
CA LYS A 624 -30.24 13.20 51.23
C LYS A 624 -31.74 13.08 51.50
N ALA A 625 -32.32 11.95 51.11
CA ALA A 625 -33.74 11.67 51.27
C ALA A 625 -33.96 10.73 52.46
N ASN A 626 -34.88 11.07 53.35
CA ASN A 626 -35.29 10.22 54.46
C ASN A 626 -36.52 9.42 54.02
N PHE A 627 -36.31 8.15 53.64
CA PHE A 627 -37.41 7.22 53.41
C PHE A 627 -37.74 6.47 54.72
N PRO A 628 -38.98 5.97 54.90
CA PRO A 628 -39.35 5.20 56.08
C PRO A 628 -38.47 3.97 56.33
N LYS A 629 -37.93 3.37 55.25
CA LYS A 629 -37.06 2.19 55.30
C LYS A 629 -35.55 2.51 55.36
N GLY A 630 -35.20 3.78 55.62
CA GLY A 630 -33.82 4.22 55.82
C GLY A 630 -33.42 5.41 54.95
N ARG A 631 -32.35 6.11 55.38
CA ARG A 631 -31.81 7.27 54.69
C ARG A 631 -31.09 6.83 53.40
N LYS A 632 -31.40 7.51 52.29
CA LYS A 632 -30.79 7.25 50.97
C LYS A 632 -30.22 8.52 50.37
N GLU A 633 -29.17 8.37 49.58
CA GLU A 633 -28.58 9.46 48.80
C GLU A 633 -29.03 9.34 47.34
N VAL A 634 -29.78 10.32 46.86
CA VAL A 634 -30.31 10.33 45.49
C VAL A 634 -29.53 11.34 44.67
N SER A 635 -28.75 10.86 43.71
CA SER A 635 -28.07 11.69 42.72
C SER A 635 -29.05 12.00 41.59
N VAL A 636 -29.37 13.28 41.42
CA VAL A 636 -30.36 13.81 40.47
C VAL A 636 -29.81 15.03 39.72
N SER A 637 -30.42 15.37 38.59
CA SER A 637 -30.24 16.65 37.91
C SER A 637 -30.82 17.80 38.74
N LEU A 638 -30.40 19.04 38.45
CA LEU A 638 -30.92 20.21 39.15
C LEU A 638 -32.44 20.38 39.00
N PHE A 639 -32.99 20.12 37.80
CA PHE A 639 -34.43 20.22 37.57
C PHE A 639 -35.22 19.16 38.34
N GLN A 640 -34.71 17.91 38.37
CA GLN A 640 -35.29 16.85 39.22
C GLN A 640 -35.24 17.23 40.70
N ALA A 641 -34.16 17.88 41.15
CA ALA A 641 -34.03 18.28 42.54
C ALA A 641 -35.03 19.36 42.94
N ILE A 642 -35.24 20.36 42.09
CA ILE A 642 -36.23 21.43 42.34
C ILE A 642 -37.63 20.82 42.49
N VAL A 643 -38.01 19.91 41.58
CA VAL A 643 -39.31 19.20 41.67
C VAL A 643 -39.43 18.39 42.96
N LEU A 644 -38.41 17.61 43.33
CA LEU A 644 -38.42 16.83 44.58
C LEU A 644 -38.45 17.70 45.83
N MET A 645 -37.89 18.90 45.79
CA MET A 645 -37.87 19.82 46.92
C MET A 645 -39.26 20.37 47.26
N LEU A 646 -40.18 20.43 46.29
CA LEU A 646 -41.57 20.86 46.51
C LEU A 646 -42.33 19.90 47.43
N PHE A 647 -42.01 18.60 47.39
CA PHE A 647 -42.65 17.57 48.22
C PHE A 647 -42.14 17.53 49.67
N ASN A 648 -41.29 18.48 50.09
CA ASN A 648 -40.92 18.62 51.50
C ASN A 648 -41.97 19.38 52.31
N ASP A 649 -42.91 20.07 51.66
CA ASP A 649 -44.04 20.69 52.35
C ASP A 649 -45.05 19.61 52.76
N THR A 650 -45.23 19.42 54.06
CA THR A 650 -46.11 18.40 54.64
C THR A 650 -47.60 18.77 54.55
N THR A 651 -47.94 19.98 54.11
CA THR A 651 -49.33 20.45 54.04
C THR A 651 -50.11 19.88 52.84
N GLU A 652 -49.44 19.63 51.71
CA GLU A 652 -50.05 19.07 50.50
C GLU A 652 -49.25 17.86 49.98
N PRO A 653 -49.63 16.62 50.30
CA PRO A 653 -48.86 15.43 49.91
C PRO A 653 -48.99 15.08 48.42
N THR A 654 -49.99 15.65 47.72
CA THR A 654 -50.27 15.41 46.29
C THR A 654 -50.29 16.73 45.55
N LEU A 655 -49.46 16.87 44.51
CA LEU A 655 -49.32 18.07 43.71
C LEU A 655 -49.78 17.82 42.27
N ALA A 656 -50.61 18.70 41.73
CA ALA A 656 -51.03 18.67 40.32
C ALA A 656 -49.92 19.19 39.40
N TYR A 657 -49.88 18.72 38.15
CA TYR A 657 -48.91 19.16 37.14
C TYR A 657 -48.87 20.69 36.99
N SER A 658 -50.02 21.35 36.92
CA SER A 658 -50.14 22.81 36.78
C SER A 658 -49.48 23.57 37.93
N ARG A 659 -49.60 23.06 39.17
CA ARG A 659 -48.95 23.66 40.33
C ARG A 659 -47.43 23.50 40.25
N ILE A 660 -46.96 22.31 39.90
CA ILE A 660 -45.52 22.05 39.73
C ILE A 660 -44.95 22.94 38.61
N ALA A 661 -45.67 23.11 37.50
CA ALA A 661 -45.26 23.99 36.40
C ALA A 661 -45.12 25.45 36.85
N ASN A 662 -46.10 25.97 37.58
CA ASN A 662 -46.09 27.35 38.08
C ASN A 662 -44.97 27.59 39.10
N GLU A 663 -44.73 26.65 40.02
CA GLU A 663 -43.71 26.78 41.05
C GLU A 663 -42.28 26.60 40.52
N THR A 664 -42.10 25.72 39.53
CA THR A 664 -40.77 25.43 38.97
C THR A 664 -40.41 26.31 37.79
N ASN A 665 -41.41 26.91 37.12
CA ASN A 665 -41.26 27.73 35.91
C ASN A 665 -40.38 27.06 34.85
N LEU A 666 -40.59 25.75 34.66
CA LEU A 666 -39.90 24.93 33.67
C LEU A 666 -40.72 24.89 32.37
N ASP A 667 -40.01 24.82 31.24
CA ASP A 667 -40.60 24.56 29.93
C ASP A 667 -41.40 23.24 29.96
N GLU A 668 -42.56 23.20 29.31
CA GLU A 668 -43.48 22.06 29.39
C GLU A 668 -42.82 20.74 29.00
N ASP A 669 -42.02 20.76 27.93
CA ASP A 669 -41.36 19.57 27.43
C ASP A 669 -40.27 19.09 28.40
N GLU A 670 -39.56 20.02 29.05
CA GLU A 670 -38.56 19.69 30.06
C GLU A 670 -39.22 19.18 31.35
N LEU A 671 -40.33 19.77 31.77
CA LEU A 671 -41.08 19.34 32.95
C LEU A 671 -41.68 17.95 32.75
N LYS A 672 -42.29 17.67 31.59
CA LYS A 672 -42.79 16.33 31.23
C LYS A 672 -41.67 15.30 31.30
N ARG A 673 -40.46 15.61 30.80
CA ARG A 673 -39.30 14.72 30.89
C ARG A 673 -38.83 14.48 32.34
N VAL A 674 -38.75 15.55 33.14
CA VAL A 674 -38.32 15.48 34.53
C VAL A 674 -39.29 14.63 35.35
N LEU A 675 -40.59 14.89 35.24
CA LEU A 675 -41.60 14.13 35.97
C LEU A 675 -41.61 12.66 35.52
N GLN A 676 -41.47 12.39 34.21
CA GLN A 676 -41.43 11.01 33.70
C GLN A 676 -40.25 10.25 34.29
N SER A 677 -39.10 10.92 34.45
CA SER A 677 -37.92 10.34 35.07
C SER A 677 -38.08 9.97 36.54
N LEU A 678 -38.94 10.71 37.26
CA LEU A 678 -39.17 10.55 38.70
C LEU A 678 -40.34 9.58 39.01
N SER A 679 -41.34 9.48 38.12
CA SER A 679 -42.56 8.70 38.35
C SER A 679 -42.66 7.40 37.55
N CYS A 680 -42.19 7.40 36.30
CA CYS A 680 -42.39 6.30 35.35
C CYS A 680 -41.11 5.46 35.14
N GLY A 681 -40.03 5.79 35.83
CA GLY A 681 -38.73 5.12 35.70
C GLY A 681 -38.52 3.86 36.52
N LYS A 682 -37.29 3.33 36.42
CA LYS A 682 -36.81 2.20 37.22
C LYS A 682 -36.91 2.47 38.73
N HIS A 683 -36.66 3.72 39.14
CA HIS A 683 -36.76 4.17 40.53
C HIS A 683 -37.91 5.17 40.64
N LYS A 684 -39.10 4.68 41.00
CA LYS A 684 -40.32 5.49 41.15
C LYS A 684 -40.31 6.23 42.49
N LEU A 685 -39.71 7.41 42.51
CA LEU A 685 -39.73 8.28 43.70
C LEU A 685 -41.08 8.97 43.87
N LEU A 686 -41.78 9.22 42.77
CA LEU A 686 -43.12 9.79 42.76
C LEU A 686 -44.11 8.75 42.23
N ILE A 687 -45.31 8.72 42.82
CA ILE A 687 -46.47 7.99 42.34
C ILE A 687 -47.30 8.94 41.51
N LYS A 688 -47.66 8.51 40.31
CA LYS A 688 -48.48 9.28 39.38
C LYS A 688 -49.91 8.75 39.37
N THR A 689 -50.88 9.66 39.34
CA THR A 689 -52.30 9.36 39.11
C THR A 689 -52.79 10.15 37.90
N PRO A 690 -53.25 9.49 36.81
CA PRO A 690 -53.36 8.05 36.57
C PRO A 690 -52.01 7.35 36.29
N GLN A 691 -51.91 6.05 36.59
CA GLN A 691 -50.67 5.27 36.43
C GLN A 691 -50.40 4.85 34.97
N ASN A 692 -50.07 5.82 34.11
CA ASN A 692 -49.66 5.58 32.71
C ASN A 692 -48.25 6.12 32.43
N SER A 693 -47.69 5.78 31.26
CA SER A 693 -46.31 6.12 30.88
C SER A 693 -46.12 7.56 30.36
N THR A 694 -47.21 8.20 29.94
CA THR A 694 -47.24 9.51 29.25
C THR A 694 -47.72 10.62 30.16
N ILE A 695 -46.98 11.73 30.28
CA ILE A 695 -47.36 12.84 31.18
C ILE A 695 -48.27 13.85 30.50
N THR A 696 -49.42 14.10 31.12
CA THR A 696 -50.44 15.06 30.70
C THR A 696 -50.58 16.20 31.72
N PRO A 697 -51.07 17.38 31.31
CA PRO A 697 -51.27 18.52 32.20
C PRO A 697 -52.29 18.32 33.32
N PHE A 698 -53.11 17.25 33.24
CA PHE A 698 -54.13 16.91 34.24
C PHE A 698 -53.63 15.90 35.28
N ASP A 699 -52.39 15.44 35.16
CA ASP A 699 -51.83 14.43 36.05
C ASP A 699 -51.54 15.00 37.45
N SER A 700 -51.64 14.14 38.47
CA SER A 700 -51.22 14.45 39.83
C SER A 700 -50.12 13.51 40.32
N PHE A 701 -49.24 14.03 41.16
CA PHE A 701 -48.04 13.36 41.65
C PHE A 701 -48.01 13.36 43.17
N LYS A 702 -47.71 12.22 43.77
CA LYS A 702 -47.56 12.02 45.21
C LYS A 702 -46.19 11.43 45.53
N TYR A 703 -45.59 11.79 46.66
CA TYR A 703 -44.36 11.14 47.12
C TYR A 703 -44.57 9.65 47.45
N ASN A 704 -43.62 8.79 47.06
CA ASN A 704 -43.71 7.35 47.28
C ASN A 704 -43.16 6.92 48.65
N ASP A 705 -44.02 6.84 49.66
CA ASP A 705 -43.68 6.37 51.01
C ASP A 705 -43.20 4.91 51.05
N ALA A 706 -43.64 4.08 50.11
CA ALA A 706 -43.32 2.65 50.06
C ALA A 706 -42.00 2.33 49.34
N PHE A 707 -41.30 3.35 48.82
CA PHE A 707 -40.10 3.17 48.02
C PHE A 707 -38.98 2.42 48.77
N SER A 708 -38.41 1.40 48.12
CA SER A 708 -37.27 0.63 48.62
C SER A 708 -36.27 0.38 47.50
N ALA A 709 -34.98 0.49 47.81
CA ALA A 709 -33.90 0.20 46.87
C ALA A 709 -32.74 -0.52 47.58
N PRO A 710 -32.12 -1.52 46.93
CA PRO A 710 -31.03 -2.32 47.54
C PRO A 710 -29.75 -1.51 47.76
N VAL A 711 -29.55 -0.41 47.04
CA VAL A 711 -28.35 0.44 47.12
C VAL A 711 -28.64 1.70 47.93
N ASN A 712 -27.70 2.14 48.76
CA ASN A 712 -27.84 3.37 49.56
C ASN A 712 -27.69 4.66 48.74
N ARG A 713 -26.90 4.61 47.66
CA ARG A 713 -26.77 5.70 46.70
C ARG A 713 -27.45 5.34 45.40
N ILE A 714 -28.50 6.07 45.07
CA ILE A 714 -29.36 5.84 43.91
C ILE A 714 -29.05 6.93 42.90
N LYS A 715 -28.79 6.56 41.66
CA LYS A 715 -28.62 7.51 40.56
C LYS A 715 -29.85 7.46 39.67
N ILE A 716 -30.58 8.57 39.61
CA ILE A 716 -31.72 8.68 38.71
C ILE A 716 -31.21 9.29 37.41
N ASN A 717 -31.13 8.46 36.39
CA ASN A 717 -30.83 8.92 35.05
C ASN A 717 -32.11 9.52 34.45
N SER A 718 -32.00 10.69 33.81
CA SER A 718 -33.09 11.25 33.02
C SER A 718 -33.42 10.30 31.87
N ILE A 719 -34.65 9.77 31.83
CA ILE A 719 -35.07 8.59 31.04
C ILE A 719 -34.98 8.79 29.52
N GLN A 720 -34.94 10.03 29.01
CA GLN A 720 -35.04 10.29 27.56
C GLN A 720 -34.05 11.33 27.01
N GLN A 721 -32.91 11.56 27.68
CA GLN A 721 -31.86 12.44 27.14
C GLN A 721 -31.16 11.90 25.86
N GLU A 722 -31.35 10.63 25.49
CA GLU A 722 -30.48 9.97 24.50
C GLU A 722 -31.01 9.91 23.05
N GLN A 723 -32.31 10.05 22.76
CA GLN A 723 -32.84 9.80 21.40
C GLN A 723 -33.49 11.02 20.72
N THR A 724 -34.56 11.60 21.28
CA THR A 724 -35.30 12.71 20.63
C THR A 724 -34.59 14.06 20.75
N ALA A 725 -34.08 14.39 21.95
CA ALA A 725 -33.23 15.56 22.17
C ALA A 725 -31.89 15.43 21.43
N ALA A 726 -31.34 14.21 21.33
CA ALA A 726 -30.08 13.98 20.62
C ALA A 726 -30.18 14.27 19.13
N THR A 727 -31.32 14.00 18.49
CA THR A 727 -31.55 14.30 17.07
C THR A 727 -31.66 15.81 16.83
N LYS A 728 -32.46 16.51 17.65
CA LYS A 728 -32.58 17.98 17.61
C LYS A 728 -31.23 18.66 17.87
N GLU A 729 -30.52 18.27 18.92
CA GLU A 729 -29.19 18.80 19.23
C GLU A 729 -28.16 18.49 18.12
N THR A 730 -28.26 17.34 17.45
CA THR A 730 -27.38 16.95 16.34
C THR A 730 -27.59 17.88 15.13
N ASN A 731 -28.83 18.15 14.77
CA ASN A 731 -29.17 19.09 13.69
C ASN A 731 -28.74 20.52 14.04
N GLU A 732 -28.89 20.96 15.29
CA GLU A 732 -28.38 22.25 15.75
C GLU A 732 -26.86 22.34 15.64
N THR A 733 -26.15 21.23 15.89
CA THR A 733 -24.68 21.20 15.79
C THR A 733 -24.24 21.30 14.34
N HIS A 734 -24.90 20.57 13.43
CA HIS A 734 -24.68 20.70 11.98
C HIS A 734 -24.94 22.14 11.49
N THR A 735 -26.07 22.73 11.90
CA THR A 735 -26.42 24.10 11.53
C THR A 735 -25.37 25.10 12.00
N LYS A 736 -24.87 24.95 13.23
CA LYS A 736 -23.79 25.81 13.76
C LYS A 736 -22.50 25.68 12.97
N VAL A 737 -22.12 24.46 12.58
CA VAL A 737 -20.92 24.24 11.75
C VAL A 737 -21.06 24.93 10.40
N LEU A 738 -22.21 24.80 9.74
CA LEU A 738 -22.46 25.47 8.45
C LEU A 738 -22.39 26.99 8.57
N VAL A 739 -22.95 27.57 9.63
CA VAL A 739 -22.85 29.01 9.89
C VAL A 739 -21.42 29.43 10.22
N ASP A 740 -20.68 28.66 11.02
CA ASP A 740 -19.28 28.93 11.35
C ASP A 740 -18.39 28.90 10.09
N ARG A 741 -18.63 27.98 9.15
CA ARG A 741 -17.93 27.93 7.85
C ARG A 741 -18.12 29.20 7.05
N GLN A 742 -19.32 29.78 7.06
CA GLN A 742 -19.61 31.03 6.35
C GLN A 742 -18.79 32.19 6.92
N TYR A 743 -18.72 32.31 8.25
CA TYR A 743 -17.89 33.35 8.89
C TYR A 743 -16.39 33.11 8.67
N GLN A 744 -15.93 31.86 8.69
CA GLN A 744 -14.53 31.54 8.39
C GLN A 744 -14.16 31.88 6.95
N LEU A 745 -15.06 31.59 6.00
CA LEU A 745 -14.90 31.94 4.59
C LEU A 745 -14.84 33.47 4.40
N GLU A 746 -15.76 34.23 4.96
CA GLU A 746 -15.73 35.70 4.89
C GLU A 746 -14.45 36.29 5.51
N ALA A 747 -14.07 35.81 6.70
CA ALA A 747 -12.86 36.25 7.36
C ALA A 747 -11.57 35.90 6.60
N ALA A 748 -11.56 34.76 5.90
CA ALA A 748 -10.45 34.37 5.03
C ALA A 748 -10.36 35.27 3.80
N ILE A 749 -11.49 35.50 3.10
CA ILE A 749 -11.56 36.40 1.95
C ILE A 749 -11.02 37.79 2.32
N VAL A 750 -11.54 38.38 3.40
CA VAL A 750 -11.11 39.71 3.86
C VAL A 750 -9.63 39.74 4.22
N ARG A 751 -9.11 38.70 4.88
CA ARG A 751 -7.69 38.62 5.26
C ARG A 751 -6.78 38.56 4.04
N ILE A 752 -7.12 37.74 3.06
CA ILE A 752 -6.34 37.60 1.82
C ILE A 752 -6.39 38.91 1.03
N MET A 753 -7.59 39.45 0.80
CA MET A 753 -7.79 40.69 0.03
C MET A 753 -7.13 41.89 0.71
N LYS A 754 -7.18 41.99 2.04
CA LYS A 754 -6.48 43.04 2.79
C LYS A 754 -4.96 42.99 2.59
N SER A 755 -4.39 41.80 2.48
CA SER A 755 -2.95 41.57 2.27
C SER A 755 -2.53 41.86 0.83
N LYS A 756 -3.29 41.32 -0.15
CA LYS A 756 -2.95 41.39 -1.58
C LYS A 756 -3.44 42.64 -2.31
N LYS A 757 -4.41 43.37 -1.71
CA LYS A 757 -5.09 44.59 -2.21
C LYS A 757 -5.91 44.42 -3.48
N HIS A 758 -5.41 43.74 -4.49
CA HIS A 758 -6.12 43.38 -5.72
C HIS A 758 -5.88 41.91 -6.05
N MET A 759 -6.89 41.20 -6.57
CA MET A 759 -6.74 39.79 -6.94
C MET A 759 -7.83 39.32 -7.88
N SER A 760 -7.48 38.43 -8.82
CA SER A 760 -8.46 37.79 -9.70
C SER A 760 -9.27 36.72 -8.97
N HIS A 761 -10.46 36.41 -9.48
CA HIS A 761 -11.35 35.41 -8.88
C HIS A 761 -10.69 34.03 -8.76
N MET A 762 -10.02 33.54 -9.80
CA MET A 762 -9.36 32.24 -9.76
C MET A 762 -8.20 32.20 -8.76
N ALA A 763 -7.40 33.27 -8.67
CA ALA A 763 -6.32 33.35 -7.68
C ALA A 763 -6.87 33.38 -6.24
N LEU A 764 -7.95 34.11 -5.99
CA LEU A 764 -8.64 34.14 -4.70
C LEU A 764 -9.15 32.75 -4.33
N VAL A 765 -9.83 32.06 -5.25
CA VAL A 765 -10.37 30.72 -5.03
C VAL A 765 -9.25 29.73 -4.70
N ASN A 766 -8.12 29.78 -5.41
CA ASN A 766 -6.96 28.93 -5.13
C ASN A 766 -6.36 29.20 -3.74
N GLU A 767 -6.20 30.47 -3.32
CA GLU A 767 -5.73 30.77 -1.96
C GLU A 767 -6.73 30.34 -0.88
N LEU A 768 -8.04 30.42 -1.15
CA LEU A 768 -9.07 29.95 -0.22
C LEU A 768 -9.00 28.44 -0.01
N PHE A 769 -8.78 27.64 -1.07
CA PHE A 769 -8.61 26.20 -0.97
C PHE A 769 -7.37 25.80 -0.16
N VAL A 770 -6.31 26.61 -0.18
CA VAL A 770 -5.10 26.38 0.63
C VAL A 770 -5.34 26.72 2.10
N GLN A 771 -6.08 27.80 2.39
CA GLN A 771 -6.25 28.29 3.76
C GLN A 771 -7.36 27.56 4.53
N LEU A 772 -8.44 27.16 3.86
CA LEU A 772 -9.63 26.59 4.50
C LEU A 772 -9.59 25.06 4.48
N LYS A 773 -9.83 24.44 5.64
CA LYS A 773 -9.69 22.99 5.87
C LYS A 773 -11.01 22.23 5.76
N PHE A 774 -11.98 22.74 5.00
CA PHE A 774 -13.29 22.12 4.78
C PHE A 774 -13.72 22.32 3.32
N PRO A 775 -14.59 21.45 2.78
CA PRO A 775 -15.07 21.59 1.41
C PRO A 775 -15.92 22.87 1.26
N ILE A 776 -15.63 23.64 0.22
CA ILE A 776 -16.31 24.89 -0.12
C ILE A 776 -16.88 24.75 -1.53
N GLU A 777 -18.14 25.10 -1.70
CA GLU A 777 -18.79 25.11 -3.00
C GLU A 777 -18.61 26.48 -3.67
N ALA A 778 -18.37 26.49 -4.98
CA ALA A 778 -18.32 27.72 -5.79
C ALA A 778 -19.51 28.69 -5.58
N PRO A 779 -20.79 28.24 -5.52
CA PRO A 779 -21.91 29.13 -5.22
C PRO A 779 -21.80 29.84 -3.87
N ASP A 780 -21.27 29.16 -2.85
CA ASP A 780 -21.09 29.77 -1.53
C ASP A 780 -20.04 30.87 -1.58
N ILE A 781 -18.93 30.67 -2.29
CA ILE A 781 -17.89 31.69 -2.47
C ILE A 781 -18.49 32.94 -3.13
N LYS A 782 -19.24 32.76 -4.22
CA LYS A 782 -19.84 33.88 -4.96
C LYS A 782 -20.80 34.68 -4.07
N LYS A 783 -21.70 34.00 -3.35
CA LYS A 783 -22.65 34.63 -2.43
C LYS A 783 -21.95 35.42 -1.31
N ARG A 784 -20.79 34.93 -0.84
CA ARG A 784 -20.01 35.64 0.20
C ARG A 784 -19.24 36.83 -0.36
N ILE A 785 -18.72 36.74 -1.58
CA ILE A 785 -18.09 37.88 -2.25
C ILE A 785 -19.13 38.99 -2.49
N GLU A 786 -20.33 38.64 -2.95
CA GLU A 786 -21.43 39.60 -3.14
C GLU A 786 -21.79 40.29 -1.81
N SER A 787 -21.97 39.52 -0.73
CA SER A 787 -22.19 40.07 0.62
C SER A 787 -21.04 40.97 1.14
N LEU A 788 -19.80 40.72 0.72
CA LEU A 788 -18.65 41.58 1.08
C LEU A 788 -18.57 42.84 0.21
N ILE A 789 -19.05 42.79 -1.03
CA ILE A 789 -19.18 43.97 -1.89
C ILE A 789 -20.29 44.87 -1.38
N ASP A 790 -21.46 44.30 -1.04
CA ASP A 790 -22.60 45.05 -0.50
C ASP A 790 -22.29 45.74 0.84
N ARG A 791 -21.26 45.27 1.55
CA ARG A 791 -20.76 45.82 2.81
C ARG A 791 -19.50 46.68 2.63
N ASP A 792 -19.16 47.05 1.40
CA ASP A 792 -18.01 47.89 1.04
C ASP A 792 -16.64 47.37 1.54
N TYR A 793 -16.48 46.05 1.71
CA TYR A 793 -15.17 45.44 1.98
C TYR A 793 -14.38 45.18 0.68
N LEU A 794 -15.10 44.95 -0.42
CA LEU A 794 -14.54 44.63 -1.73
C LEU A 794 -15.27 45.43 -2.80
N SER A 795 -14.60 45.67 -3.92
CA SER A 795 -15.23 46.20 -5.14
C SER A 795 -14.75 45.43 -6.36
N ARG A 796 -15.57 45.39 -7.41
CA ARG A 796 -15.15 44.87 -8.71
C ARG A 796 -14.44 45.97 -9.48
N ASP A 797 -13.47 45.58 -10.29
CA ASP A 797 -12.85 46.52 -11.21
C ASP A 797 -13.85 47.01 -12.26
N GLY A 798 -13.68 48.26 -12.72
CA GLY A 798 -14.57 48.87 -13.71
C GLY A 798 -14.41 48.28 -15.12
N SER A 799 -13.25 47.66 -15.41
CA SER A 799 -12.95 47.07 -16.71
C SER A 799 -13.10 45.55 -16.73
N ASP A 800 -12.76 44.87 -15.63
CA ASP A 800 -12.83 43.40 -15.52
C ASP A 800 -13.62 42.94 -14.28
N SER A 801 -14.76 42.28 -14.52
CA SER A 801 -15.60 41.72 -13.45
C SER A 801 -14.94 40.58 -12.66
N ALA A 802 -13.88 39.96 -13.19
CA ALA A 802 -13.11 38.90 -12.55
C ALA A 802 -12.02 39.43 -11.61
N LEU A 803 -11.76 40.74 -11.60
CA LEU A 803 -10.78 41.39 -10.74
C LEU A 803 -11.48 42.08 -9.55
N TYR A 804 -11.00 41.78 -8.35
CA TYR A 804 -11.49 42.38 -7.11
C TYR A 804 -10.46 43.31 -6.49
N HIS A 805 -10.92 44.42 -5.93
CA HIS A 805 -10.15 45.40 -5.17
C HIS A 805 -10.63 45.45 -3.72
N TYR A 806 -9.69 45.47 -2.78
CA TYR A 806 -9.98 45.64 -1.36
C TYR A 806 -10.23 47.10 -1.02
N GLN A 807 -11.38 47.38 -0.39
CA GLN A 807 -11.71 48.70 0.12
C GLN A 807 -11.35 48.78 1.62
N SER A 808 -10.64 49.85 2.00
CA SER A 808 -10.02 50.00 3.33
C SER A 808 -10.94 50.57 4.38
#